data_AF-A0AAX4JIV7-F1
#
_entry.id   AF-A0AAX4JIV7-F1
#
_cell.length_a   1.000
_cell.length_b   1.000
_cell.length_c   1.000
_cell.angle_alpha   90.00
_cell.angle_beta   90.00
_cell.angle_gamma   90.00
#
_symmetry.space_group_name_H-M   'P 1'
#
loop_
_entity.id
_entity.type
_entity.pdbx_description
1 polymer ?
#
loop_
_entity_poly.entity_id
_entity_poly.type
_entity_poly.pdbx_seq_one_letter_code
_entity_poly.pdbx_strand_id
1 'polypeptide(L)'
;MPGSVRPRPSSPTNDRATKKSKGDATTNLHESINLPTPERIHAYRQGYNEATPYKYAAIEGLLSDDLLEAVVEESWTFGIRGEEGSHPGWGWEQKETDIYSIQQTPDLSSLDPAHLPDETLEALPMTTRLKNALYSQEFRNLVREVTGCGPLSGKKTDLSAGLYTTGSHLLLHDDSISTRLISYILYLPNSPLDAPKAGVELSPSADGKFLKGWDPKWGGSLELFPVENGDEVGPPGTKRVAKVDVKWGQIVFFEVQPGRSYHSVEEVIIDEGRQRMGVSGWFHRPTKDEEGYEPLDKEKLKAELSSLAQITAAPSLPFIPYGSEPPAGLKPSDLTFLADFIAPSYLTVATLEKLSGQFAEASEIVLHNFLAPGVAAKLKAETEGIDKRDYPNDLIPAQDLGEGDGWVIQGPASKHRYLNITGTSSSTPVFQSIHNVLFTSEAFRSWLSVVSSLAPLGYRAEGRRFRKGLDYTLANGEDSRGEARLDVSFGATWWADVPSGSDEEETLMDHGGWECYLAAPDEGEDPAVYQSSHAKKLAKLEASENQGVRPVESVAPNQEKKELAAEEPVEEVIDKEEPHPVEAATATGTNQNLNHHHNTHKPHSVEPATTNGDNKADGPSISINGTELEFDPDQFSPSDFDSDSDNGDDDDDGPLLTQPVSFNKLLLVLRDPGVMKFTKYLSAKAKGSRWDVSGEWEVGVMEEAENGDEPMA
;
A
#
# COMPACT_ATOMS: atom_id res chain seq x y z
N MET A 1 33.71 -19.40 78.99
CA MET A 1 33.82 -20.61 79.83
C MET A 1 33.49 -20.22 81.26
N PRO A 2 32.73 -21.01 82.04
CA PRO A 2 31.60 -21.90 81.70
C PRO A 2 30.39 -21.67 82.66
N GLY A 3 29.16 -22.16 82.46
CA GLY A 3 28.61 -23.10 81.48
C GLY A 3 27.10 -23.41 81.70
N SER A 4 26.67 -24.50 81.03
CA SER A 4 25.43 -25.30 81.20
C SER A 4 24.20 -25.03 80.30
N VAL A 5 24.25 -25.62 79.10
CA VAL A 5 23.25 -26.44 78.35
C VAL A 5 21.74 -26.26 78.58
N ARG A 6 20.95 -26.09 77.49
CA ARG A 6 19.67 -26.78 77.15
C ARG A 6 19.31 -26.69 75.63
N PRO A 7 18.44 -27.57 75.06
CA PRO A 7 18.56 -28.17 73.70
C PRO A 7 17.48 -27.77 72.65
N ARG A 8 17.67 -28.20 71.38
CA ARG A 8 16.75 -28.22 70.20
C ARG A 8 15.68 -29.35 70.30
N PRO A 9 14.67 -29.54 69.38
CA PRO A 9 13.93 -28.64 68.45
C PRO A 9 12.38 -28.91 68.45
N SER A 10 11.58 -28.23 67.59
CA SER A 10 10.36 -28.80 66.96
C SER A 10 9.80 -27.95 65.79
N SER A 11 9.46 -28.61 64.68
CA SER A 11 8.36 -28.23 63.75
C SER A 11 7.07 -28.92 64.26
N PRO A 12 5.82 -28.72 63.74
CA PRO A 12 5.39 -28.02 62.51
C PRO A 12 4.09 -27.17 62.65
N THR A 13 3.65 -26.49 61.58
CA THR A 13 2.36 -26.68 60.85
C THR A 13 1.89 -25.43 60.09
N ASN A 14 1.40 -25.69 58.88
CA ASN A 14 0.77 -24.78 57.92
C ASN A 14 -0.48 -24.11 58.50
N ASP A 15 -0.65 -22.81 58.18
CA ASP A 15 -1.97 -22.27 57.89
C ASP A 15 -1.94 -21.42 56.60
N ARG A 16 -2.93 -21.71 55.77
CA ARG A 16 -3.05 -21.40 54.35
C ARG A 16 -3.65 -20.00 54.21
N ALA A 17 -2.86 -19.03 53.78
CA ALA A 17 -3.36 -17.69 53.44
C ALA A 17 -4.19 -17.75 52.14
N THR A 18 -5.37 -17.14 52.21
CA THR A 18 -6.40 -17.09 51.19
C THR A 18 -5.93 -16.37 49.93
N LYS A 19 -6.01 -17.10 48.80
CA LYS A 19 -5.80 -16.63 47.43
C LYS A 19 -6.93 -15.65 47.08
N LYS A 20 -6.63 -14.38 46.78
CA LYS A 20 -7.57 -13.45 46.12
C LYS A 20 -7.97 -14.05 44.77
N SER A 21 -9.26 -14.24 44.55
CA SER A 21 -9.83 -14.72 43.29
C SER A 21 -9.67 -13.66 42.19
N LYS A 22 -9.05 -14.04 41.06
CA LYS A 22 -9.17 -13.32 39.78
C LYS A 22 -10.66 -13.25 39.42
N GLY A 23 -11.14 -12.05 39.11
CA GLY A 23 -12.54 -11.81 38.73
C GLY A 23 -12.87 -12.46 37.39
N ASP A 24 -14.07 -13.02 37.32
CA ASP A 24 -14.66 -13.63 36.12
C ASP A 24 -14.98 -12.50 35.10
N ALA A 25 -14.51 -12.65 33.85
CA ALA A 25 -14.60 -11.64 32.78
C ALA A 25 -16.07 -11.28 32.42
N THR A 26 -17.04 -12.07 32.89
CA THR A 26 -18.47 -11.86 32.70
C THR A 26 -19.13 -11.00 33.79
N THR A 27 -18.55 -10.89 34.99
CA THR A 27 -19.23 -10.27 36.15
C THR A 27 -19.29 -8.74 36.15
N ASN A 28 -18.48 -8.04 35.33
CA ASN A 28 -18.36 -6.56 35.37
C ASN A 28 -18.72 -5.86 34.05
N LEU A 29 -19.48 -6.47 33.14
CA LEU A 29 -19.90 -5.83 31.88
C LEU A 29 -20.72 -4.54 32.11
N HIS A 30 -21.56 -4.51 33.16
CA HIS A 30 -22.36 -3.33 33.51
C HIS A 30 -21.51 -2.11 33.91
N GLU A 31 -20.27 -2.31 34.38
CA GLU A 31 -19.35 -1.22 34.74
C GLU A 31 -18.53 -0.72 33.53
N SER A 32 -18.65 -1.38 32.38
CA SER A 32 -17.92 -1.03 31.16
C SER A 32 -18.63 0.02 30.30
N ILE A 33 -19.96 0.14 30.43
CA ILE A 33 -20.79 1.00 29.58
C ILE A 33 -21.43 2.09 30.43
N ASN A 34 -21.19 3.34 30.07
CA ASN A 34 -21.83 4.50 30.67
C ASN A 34 -23.17 4.77 29.96
N LEU A 35 -24.25 4.10 30.40
CA LEU A 35 -25.56 4.23 29.78
C LEU A 35 -26.07 5.68 29.84
N PRO A 36 -26.33 6.34 28.69
CA PRO A 36 -26.85 7.70 28.67
C PRO A 36 -28.28 7.78 29.18
N THR A 37 -28.69 8.95 29.67
CA THR A 37 -30.11 9.19 29.99
C THR A 37 -30.96 9.25 28.72
N PRO A 38 -32.28 8.98 28.78
CA PRO A 38 -33.16 9.08 27.62
C PRO A 38 -33.08 10.44 26.89
N GLU A 39 -32.90 11.53 27.63
CA GLU A 39 -32.73 12.88 27.05
C GLU A 39 -31.44 12.99 26.24
N ARG A 40 -30.34 12.39 26.71
CA ARG A 40 -29.08 12.35 25.97
C ARG A 40 -29.20 11.49 24.72
N ILE A 41 -29.87 10.34 24.80
CA ILE A 41 -30.13 9.47 23.64
C ILE A 41 -30.95 10.23 22.59
N HIS A 42 -31.97 11.00 23.00
CA HIS A 42 -32.73 11.83 22.10
C HIS A 42 -31.85 12.89 21.40
N ALA A 43 -30.97 13.55 22.14
CA ALA A 43 -30.02 14.52 21.57
C ALA A 43 -29.06 13.86 20.57
N TYR A 44 -28.53 12.67 20.88
CA TYR A 44 -27.69 11.91 19.95
C TYR A 44 -28.44 11.53 18.68
N ARG A 45 -29.70 11.11 18.79
CA ARG A 45 -30.55 10.81 17.64
C ARG A 45 -30.83 12.05 16.78
N GLN A 46 -31.04 13.22 17.40
CA GLN A 46 -31.20 14.47 16.65
C GLN A 46 -29.91 14.79 15.87
N GLY A 47 -28.75 14.79 16.54
CA GLY A 47 -27.46 15.02 15.88
C GLY A 47 -27.18 14.03 14.75
N TYR A 48 -27.50 12.74 14.96
CA TYR A 48 -27.39 11.71 13.93
C TYR A 48 -28.22 12.02 12.67
N ASN A 49 -29.45 12.52 12.85
CA ASN A 49 -30.33 12.83 11.72
C ASN A 49 -29.99 14.14 11.00
N GLU A 50 -29.35 15.08 11.70
CA GLU A 50 -28.92 16.37 11.15
C GLU A 50 -27.53 16.31 10.50
N ALA A 51 -26.77 15.25 10.77
CA ALA A 51 -25.43 15.04 10.24
C ALA A 51 -25.41 14.90 8.70
N THR A 52 -24.38 15.51 8.10
CA THR A 52 -24.11 15.51 6.66
C THR A 52 -22.66 15.09 6.40
N PRO A 53 -22.32 14.50 5.25
CA PRO A 53 -23.14 14.28 4.03
C PRO A 53 -24.12 13.10 4.14
N TYR A 54 -23.92 12.22 5.10
CA TYR A 54 -24.84 11.17 5.51
C TYR A 54 -24.90 11.11 7.04
N LYS A 55 -25.83 10.32 7.56
CA LYS A 55 -26.11 10.27 9.00
C LYS A 55 -24.98 9.55 9.74
N TYR A 56 -24.39 10.22 10.72
CA TYR A 56 -23.40 9.64 11.63
C TYR A 56 -23.57 10.24 13.02
N ALA A 57 -23.17 9.49 14.04
CA ALA A 57 -23.07 9.98 15.41
C ALA A 57 -21.61 9.91 15.86
N ALA A 58 -21.13 10.94 16.55
CA ALA A 58 -19.83 10.95 17.21
C ALA A 58 -20.06 11.24 18.69
N ILE A 59 -19.83 10.24 19.56
CA ILE A 59 -20.26 10.27 20.95
C ILE A 59 -19.07 9.96 21.87
N GLU A 60 -18.82 10.83 22.82
CA GLU A 60 -17.75 10.68 23.82
C GLU A 60 -18.27 10.03 25.11
N GLY A 61 -17.44 9.19 25.73
CA GLY A 61 -17.66 8.69 27.09
C GLY A 61 -18.74 7.62 27.23
N LEU A 62 -19.05 6.87 26.17
CA LEU A 62 -19.97 5.72 26.24
C LEU A 62 -19.37 4.49 26.94
N LEU A 63 -18.03 4.39 26.95
CA LEU A 63 -17.29 3.34 27.63
C LEU A 63 -16.51 3.95 28.80
N SER A 64 -16.27 3.18 29.86
CA SER A 64 -15.55 3.66 31.03
C SER A 64 -14.06 3.84 30.76
N ASP A 65 -13.48 4.96 31.22
CA ASP A 65 -12.05 5.24 31.07
C ASP A 65 -11.19 4.13 31.69
N ASP A 66 -11.61 3.53 32.82
CA ASP A 66 -10.94 2.39 33.43
C ASP A 66 -10.75 1.20 32.47
N LEU A 67 -11.76 0.91 31.62
CA LEU A 67 -11.66 -0.12 30.59
C LEU A 67 -10.76 0.33 29.45
N LEU A 68 -10.96 1.56 28.95
CA LEU A 68 -10.25 2.05 27.78
C LEU A 68 -8.75 2.22 28.03
N GLU A 69 -8.36 2.73 29.20
CA GLU A 69 -6.96 2.85 29.60
C GLU A 69 -6.32 1.46 29.74
N ALA A 70 -7.03 0.50 30.35
CA ALA A 70 -6.53 -0.86 30.50
C ALA A 70 -6.35 -1.59 29.15
N VAL A 71 -7.20 -1.31 28.15
CA VAL A 71 -7.04 -1.84 26.78
C VAL A 71 -5.80 -1.24 26.10
N VAL A 72 -5.54 0.06 26.26
CA VAL A 72 -4.31 0.69 25.73
C VAL A 72 -3.08 0.07 26.37
N GLU A 73 -3.06 -0.11 27.69
CA GLU A 73 -1.94 -0.75 28.37
C GLU A 73 -1.73 -2.21 27.93
N GLU A 74 -2.81 -2.98 27.78
CA GLU A 74 -2.75 -4.37 27.31
C GLU A 74 -2.16 -4.45 25.88
N SER A 75 -2.46 -3.45 25.03
CA SER A 75 -1.96 -3.36 23.66
C SER A 75 -0.44 -3.23 23.55
N TRP A 76 0.25 -2.74 24.59
CA TRP A 76 1.71 -2.70 24.63
C TRP A 76 2.35 -4.09 24.70
N THR A 77 1.57 -5.11 25.06
CA THR A 77 2.05 -6.50 25.13
C THR A 77 1.84 -7.26 23.82
N PHE A 78 1.21 -6.66 22.81
CA PHE A 78 0.84 -7.38 21.59
C PHE A 78 2.05 -7.82 20.77
N GLY A 79 3.11 -6.99 20.71
CA GLY A 79 4.27 -7.23 19.83
C GLY A 79 3.88 -7.29 18.34
N ILE A 80 4.86 -7.59 17.48
CA ILE A 80 4.59 -7.92 16.08
C ILE A 80 4.23 -9.40 15.98
N ARG A 81 3.13 -9.71 15.32
CA ARG A 81 2.57 -11.05 15.28
C ARG A 81 3.56 -12.06 14.70
N GLY A 82 3.89 -13.08 15.48
CA GLY A 82 4.82 -14.14 15.07
C GLY A 82 6.27 -13.89 15.46
N GLU A 83 6.59 -12.70 15.98
CA GLU A 83 7.92 -12.37 16.48
C GLU A 83 8.08 -12.65 17.98
N GLU A 84 9.34 -12.71 18.44
CA GLU A 84 9.67 -12.83 19.85
C GLU A 84 9.07 -11.66 20.64
N GLY A 85 8.31 -11.98 21.69
CA GLY A 85 7.63 -10.98 22.52
C GLY A 85 6.16 -10.73 22.15
N SER A 86 5.66 -11.33 21.07
CA SER A 86 4.22 -11.40 20.79
C SER A 86 3.53 -12.61 21.43
N HIS A 87 2.21 -12.56 21.55
CA HIS A 87 1.43 -13.70 22.04
C HIS A 87 1.19 -14.70 20.89
N PRO A 88 1.19 -16.02 21.14
CA PRO A 88 0.94 -16.99 20.08
C PRO A 88 -0.40 -16.74 19.35
N GLY A 89 -0.30 -16.58 18.04
CA GLY A 89 -1.45 -16.30 17.15
C GLY A 89 -1.96 -14.86 17.18
N TRP A 90 -1.40 -13.96 17.99
CA TRP A 90 -1.88 -12.60 18.22
C TRP A 90 -0.76 -11.57 18.20
N GLY A 91 -1.04 -10.37 17.69
CA GLY A 91 -0.08 -9.28 17.63
C GLY A 91 -0.47 -8.25 16.58
N TRP A 92 0.35 -7.21 16.42
CA TRP A 92 0.23 -6.27 15.32
C TRP A 92 0.76 -6.88 14.03
N GLU A 93 0.04 -6.66 12.93
CA GLU A 93 0.43 -7.06 11.59
C GLU A 93 0.38 -5.81 10.69
N GLN A 94 1.52 -5.47 10.07
CA GLN A 94 1.57 -4.38 9.09
C GLN A 94 0.84 -4.83 7.83
N LYS A 95 -0.16 -4.07 7.42
CA LYS A 95 -0.89 -4.30 6.18
C LYS A 95 -0.80 -3.07 5.30
N GLU A 96 -0.33 -3.27 4.07
CA GLU A 96 -0.22 -2.24 3.07
C GLU A 96 -0.72 -2.77 1.72
N THR A 97 -1.65 -2.04 1.13
CA THR A 97 -2.27 -2.31 -0.16
C THR A 97 -2.26 -1.01 -0.99
N ASP A 98 -2.96 -0.94 -2.12
CA ASP A 98 -3.17 0.33 -2.82
C ASP A 98 -3.97 1.35 -1.98
N ILE A 99 -4.98 0.88 -1.23
CA ILE A 99 -5.96 1.72 -0.52
C ILE A 99 -5.58 2.06 0.93
N TYR A 100 -4.70 1.31 1.60
CA TYR A 100 -4.31 1.63 2.98
C TYR A 100 -2.86 1.28 3.33
N SER A 101 -2.39 1.84 4.44
CA SER A 101 -1.21 1.40 5.18
C SER A 101 -1.52 1.53 6.67
N ILE A 102 -1.66 0.41 7.38
CA ILE A 102 -2.07 0.34 8.79
C ILE A 102 -1.45 -0.87 9.50
N GLN A 103 -1.26 -0.78 10.82
CA GLN A 103 -1.04 -1.98 11.64
C GLN A 103 -2.37 -2.44 12.22
N GLN A 104 -2.64 -3.75 12.15
CA GLN A 104 -3.92 -4.30 12.58
C GLN A 104 -3.72 -5.60 13.36
N THR A 105 -4.56 -5.85 14.35
CA THR A 105 -4.64 -7.18 14.99
C THR A 105 -5.41 -8.17 14.11
N PRO A 106 -5.32 -9.49 14.40
CA PRO A 106 -6.37 -10.41 13.99
C PRO A 106 -7.76 -9.93 14.44
N ASP A 107 -8.81 -10.45 13.80
CA ASP A 107 -10.20 -10.16 14.20
C ASP A 107 -10.40 -10.55 15.66
N LEU A 108 -10.94 -9.65 16.49
CA LEU A 108 -11.21 -9.92 17.90
C LEU A 108 -12.29 -10.99 18.08
N SER A 109 -13.05 -11.33 17.04
CA SER A 109 -13.91 -12.51 17.02
C SER A 109 -13.13 -13.79 17.34
N SER A 110 -11.84 -13.85 16.96
CA SER A 110 -10.93 -14.97 17.25
C SER A 110 -10.47 -15.06 18.71
N LEU A 111 -10.85 -14.10 19.57
CA LEU A 111 -10.63 -14.19 21.02
C LEU A 111 -11.58 -15.21 21.65
N ASP A 112 -11.34 -16.48 21.33
CA ASP A 112 -12.00 -17.66 21.86
C ASP A 112 -11.11 -18.93 21.75
N PRO A 113 -11.40 -19.99 22.53
CA PRO A 113 -10.55 -21.19 22.59
C PRO A 113 -10.47 -22.02 21.31
N ALA A 114 -11.33 -21.77 20.31
CA ALA A 114 -11.25 -22.47 19.02
C ALA A 114 -10.18 -21.88 18.09
N HIS A 115 -9.76 -20.63 18.30
CA HIS A 115 -8.82 -19.93 17.43
C HIS A 115 -7.50 -19.58 18.10
N LEU A 116 -7.48 -19.36 19.41
CA LEU A 116 -6.28 -18.95 20.16
C LEU A 116 -6.02 -19.86 21.37
N PRO A 117 -4.75 -20.08 21.74
CA PRO A 117 -4.41 -20.87 22.91
C PRO A 117 -4.76 -20.16 24.22
N ASP A 118 -4.97 -20.95 25.28
CA ASP A 118 -5.36 -20.44 26.60
C ASP A 118 -4.42 -19.36 27.14
N GLU A 119 -3.10 -19.49 26.89
CA GLU A 119 -2.10 -18.50 27.33
C GLU A 119 -2.33 -17.11 26.72
N THR A 120 -2.68 -17.04 25.44
CA THR A 120 -3.01 -15.80 24.74
C THR A 120 -4.32 -15.22 25.26
N LEU A 121 -5.34 -16.06 25.47
CA LEU A 121 -6.63 -15.61 26.00
C LEU A 121 -6.51 -15.07 27.44
N GLU A 122 -5.70 -15.70 28.27
CA GLU A 122 -5.41 -15.24 29.63
C GLU A 122 -4.63 -13.92 29.66
N ALA A 123 -3.88 -13.62 28.60
CA ALA A 123 -3.11 -12.38 28.43
C ALA A 123 -3.94 -11.21 27.87
N LEU A 124 -5.13 -11.47 27.32
CA LEU A 124 -5.99 -10.47 26.65
C LEU A 124 -7.36 -10.24 27.33
N PRO A 125 -7.46 -10.17 28.68
CA PRO A 125 -8.75 -10.05 29.36
C PRO A 125 -9.46 -8.71 29.09
N MET A 126 -8.73 -7.60 28.91
CA MET A 126 -9.34 -6.27 28.74
C MET A 126 -9.86 -6.06 27.32
N THR A 127 -9.12 -6.51 26.31
CA THR A 127 -9.57 -6.54 24.91
C THR A 127 -10.79 -7.44 24.76
N THR A 128 -10.81 -8.60 25.43
CA THR A 128 -11.98 -9.48 25.49
C THR A 128 -13.18 -8.80 26.16
N ARG A 129 -12.96 -8.08 27.27
CA ARG A 129 -14.01 -7.31 27.95
C ARG A 129 -14.56 -6.19 27.07
N LEU A 130 -13.72 -5.50 26.31
CA LEU A 130 -14.13 -4.47 25.35
C LEU A 130 -15.01 -5.05 24.23
N LYS A 131 -14.57 -6.16 23.61
CA LYS A 131 -15.37 -6.88 22.61
C LYS A 131 -16.76 -7.20 23.15
N ASN A 132 -16.82 -7.81 24.33
CA ASN A 132 -18.08 -8.21 24.94
C ASN A 132 -18.98 -7.01 25.28
N ALA A 133 -18.40 -5.89 25.70
CA ALA A 133 -19.14 -4.65 25.97
C ALA A 133 -19.75 -4.07 24.68
N LEU A 134 -18.98 -3.96 23.59
CA LEU A 134 -19.44 -3.42 22.31
C LEU A 134 -20.58 -4.24 21.69
N TYR A 135 -20.56 -5.57 21.85
CA TYR A 135 -21.59 -6.46 21.31
C TYR A 135 -22.69 -6.86 22.32
N SER A 136 -22.64 -6.31 23.53
CA SER A 136 -23.67 -6.51 24.56
C SER A 136 -25.06 -6.07 24.07
N GLN A 137 -26.10 -6.59 24.70
CA GLN A 137 -27.48 -6.21 24.35
C GLN A 137 -27.73 -4.72 24.64
N GLU A 138 -27.16 -4.23 25.74
CA GLU A 138 -27.23 -2.85 26.19
C GLU A 138 -26.63 -1.90 25.16
N PHE A 139 -25.41 -2.18 24.69
CA PHE A 139 -24.74 -1.32 23.70
C PHE A 139 -25.45 -1.37 22.34
N ARG A 140 -25.85 -2.56 21.87
CA ARG A 140 -26.63 -2.69 20.64
C ARG A 140 -27.96 -1.95 20.71
N ASN A 141 -28.65 -1.97 21.85
CA ASN A 141 -29.88 -1.20 22.05
C ASN A 141 -29.63 0.30 21.98
N LEU A 142 -28.54 0.80 22.58
CA LEU A 142 -28.15 2.19 22.46
C LEU A 142 -27.93 2.60 20.99
N VAL A 143 -27.20 1.79 20.22
CA VAL A 143 -26.98 2.04 18.78
C VAL A 143 -28.32 2.07 18.04
N ARG A 144 -29.21 1.10 18.29
CA ARG A 144 -30.57 1.04 17.71
C ARG A 144 -31.39 2.29 18.00
N GLU A 145 -31.35 2.79 19.24
CA GLU A 145 -32.10 3.96 19.66
C GLU A 145 -31.57 5.25 19.03
N VAL A 146 -30.25 5.38 18.86
CA VAL A 146 -29.64 6.54 18.21
C VAL A 146 -29.88 6.52 16.70
N THR A 147 -29.62 5.41 16.01
CA THR A 147 -29.64 5.35 14.54
C THR A 147 -31.03 5.03 13.98
N GLY A 148 -31.82 4.21 14.67
CA GLY A 148 -33.05 3.63 14.15
C GLY A 148 -32.84 2.49 13.15
N CYS A 149 -31.64 1.89 13.07
CA CYS A 149 -31.27 0.86 12.09
C CYS A 149 -31.99 -0.50 12.25
N GLY A 150 -32.87 -0.65 13.26
CA GLY A 150 -33.49 -1.93 13.57
C GLY A 150 -32.51 -2.92 14.24
N PRO A 151 -32.92 -4.18 14.45
CA PRO A 151 -32.17 -5.16 15.22
C PRO A 151 -30.75 -5.41 14.67
N LEU A 152 -29.80 -5.62 15.59
CA LEU A 152 -28.38 -5.88 15.28
C LEU A 152 -27.95 -7.22 15.89
N SER A 153 -27.18 -8.00 15.14
CA SER A 153 -26.61 -9.27 15.60
C SER A 153 -25.71 -9.06 16.84
N GLY A 154 -25.88 -9.91 17.85
CA GLY A 154 -24.95 -10.02 18.98
C GLY A 154 -24.00 -11.21 18.85
N LYS A 155 -24.30 -12.19 17.98
CA LYS A 155 -23.47 -13.38 17.75
C LYS A 155 -22.37 -13.16 16.72
N LYS A 156 -22.73 -12.54 15.58
CA LYS A 156 -21.77 -12.18 14.53
C LYS A 156 -21.05 -10.90 14.92
N THR A 157 -19.86 -11.08 15.49
CA THR A 157 -18.92 -10.01 15.82
C THR A 157 -17.89 -9.87 14.71
N ASP A 158 -17.60 -8.64 14.29
CA ASP A 158 -16.60 -8.29 13.26
C ASP A 158 -15.94 -6.99 13.74
N LEU A 159 -14.73 -7.10 14.31
CA LEU A 159 -13.99 -5.96 14.83
C LEU A 159 -12.50 -6.24 14.96
N SER A 160 -11.68 -5.22 14.78
CA SER A 160 -10.22 -5.30 14.90
C SER A 160 -9.68 -4.07 15.62
N ALA A 161 -8.53 -4.21 16.29
CA ALA A 161 -7.77 -3.04 16.72
C ALA A 161 -6.86 -2.59 15.58
N GLY A 162 -6.87 -1.29 15.30
CA GLY A 162 -6.04 -0.64 14.30
C GLY A 162 -5.12 0.38 14.94
N LEU A 163 -3.86 0.36 14.54
CA LEU A 163 -2.83 1.29 14.97
C LEU A 163 -2.36 2.10 13.75
N TYR A 164 -2.65 3.40 13.81
CA TYR A 164 -2.22 4.37 12.80
C TYR A 164 -1.05 5.17 13.38
N THR A 165 0.11 5.02 12.77
CA THR A 165 1.33 5.77 13.02
C THR A 165 1.61 6.70 11.85
N THR A 166 2.72 7.43 11.90
CA THR A 166 3.11 8.33 10.82
C THR A 166 3.07 7.65 9.44
N GLY A 167 2.50 8.32 8.42
CA GLY A 167 2.27 7.75 7.09
C GLY A 167 1.07 6.82 6.96
N SER A 168 0.51 6.32 8.07
CA SER A 168 -0.67 5.46 8.03
C SER A 168 -1.90 6.21 7.53
N HIS A 169 -2.67 5.57 6.65
CA HIS A 169 -3.85 6.14 6.00
C HIS A 169 -4.81 5.04 5.56
N LEU A 170 -6.07 5.41 5.31
CA LEU A 170 -7.06 4.57 4.65
C LEU A 170 -7.84 5.44 3.67
N LEU A 171 -7.70 5.18 2.38
CA LEU A 171 -8.29 5.98 1.32
C LEU A 171 -9.81 5.76 1.20
N LEU A 172 -10.43 6.46 0.26
CA LEU A 172 -11.88 6.57 0.19
C LEU A 172 -12.55 5.23 -0.14
N HIS A 173 -13.48 4.81 0.70
CA HIS A 173 -14.32 3.63 0.54
C HIS A 173 -15.70 3.87 1.19
N ASP A 174 -16.63 2.91 1.08
CA ASP A 174 -18.00 3.06 1.61
C ASP A 174 -18.46 1.97 2.58
N ASP A 175 -17.56 1.03 2.94
CA ASP A 175 -17.79 -0.11 3.83
C ASP A 175 -18.82 -1.16 3.36
N SER A 176 -19.28 -1.08 2.11
CA SER A 176 -20.41 -1.87 1.58
C SER A 176 -20.06 -3.33 1.31
N ILE A 177 -19.96 -4.12 2.37
CA ILE A 177 -19.65 -5.55 2.30
C ILE A 177 -20.77 -6.38 2.96
N SER A 178 -21.34 -7.31 2.18
CA SER A 178 -22.16 -8.43 2.65
C SER A 178 -23.36 -8.03 3.54
N THR A 179 -23.21 -8.13 4.85
CA THR A 179 -24.28 -8.09 5.86
C THR A 179 -24.08 -6.98 6.87
N ARG A 180 -23.09 -6.12 6.67
CA ARG A 180 -22.82 -4.97 7.51
C ARG A 180 -24.02 -4.01 7.47
N LEU A 181 -24.39 -3.46 8.62
CA LEU A 181 -25.46 -2.47 8.77
C LEU A 181 -24.93 -1.17 9.35
N ILE A 182 -24.12 -1.25 10.40
CA ILE A 182 -23.55 -0.08 11.07
C ILE A 182 -22.04 -0.26 11.14
N SER A 183 -21.30 0.68 10.57
CA SER A 183 -19.86 0.81 10.78
C SER A 183 -19.62 1.62 12.05
N TYR A 184 -18.60 1.27 12.82
CA TYR A 184 -18.19 2.05 13.99
C TYR A 184 -16.68 2.10 14.16
N ILE A 185 -16.22 3.18 14.79
CA ILE A 185 -14.81 3.42 15.12
C ILE A 185 -14.74 3.99 16.54
N LEU A 186 -14.11 3.26 17.47
CA LEU A 186 -13.76 3.74 18.80
C LEU A 186 -12.32 4.27 18.79
N TYR A 187 -12.14 5.52 19.21
CA TYR A 187 -10.84 6.19 19.24
C TYR A 187 -10.15 6.09 20.60
N LEU A 188 -8.90 5.64 20.59
CA LEU A 188 -8.01 5.53 21.75
C LEU A 188 -6.65 6.22 21.49
N PRO A 189 -6.64 7.49 21.02
CA PRO A 189 -5.40 8.21 20.74
C PRO A 189 -4.58 8.36 22.01
N ASN A 190 -3.33 7.90 21.95
CA ASN A 190 -2.44 7.88 23.10
C ASN A 190 -1.02 8.29 22.70
N SER A 191 -0.25 8.74 23.69
CA SER A 191 1.14 9.14 23.52
C SER A 191 1.95 8.78 24.76
N PRO A 192 3.24 8.47 24.62
CA PRO A 192 4.11 8.27 25.77
C PRO A 192 4.31 9.58 26.54
N LEU A 193 4.65 9.49 27.82
CA LEU A 193 4.78 10.65 28.71
C LEU A 193 5.94 11.59 28.34
N ASP A 194 6.97 11.04 27.72
CA ASP A 194 8.16 11.74 27.26
C ASP A 194 8.02 12.30 25.84
N ALA A 195 6.87 12.11 25.19
CA ALA A 195 6.60 12.70 23.90
C ALA A 195 6.80 14.23 23.96
N PRO A 196 7.43 14.85 22.94
CA PRO A 196 7.68 16.29 22.91
C PRO A 196 6.44 17.12 23.20
N LYS A 197 6.60 18.29 23.81
CA LYS A 197 5.46 19.19 24.04
C LYS A 197 5.08 19.85 22.72
N ALA A 198 4.15 19.26 22.00
CA ALA A 198 3.66 19.73 20.70
C ALA A 198 2.68 20.91 20.78
N GLY A 199 2.76 21.74 21.83
CA GLY A 199 1.89 22.93 21.99
C GLY A 199 0.41 22.62 22.31
N VAL A 200 0.04 21.35 22.49
CA VAL A 200 -1.28 20.90 22.92
C VAL A 200 -1.21 20.25 24.29
N GLU A 201 -2.14 20.61 25.16
CA GLU A 201 -2.27 20.01 26.49
C GLU A 201 -3.08 18.71 26.39
N LEU A 202 -2.39 17.58 26.51
CA LEU A 202 -3.02 16.26 26.59
C LEU A 202 -3.25 15.88 28.07
N SER A 203 -4.28 15.08 28.33
CA SER A 203 -4.62 14.64 29.69
C SER A 203 -3.90 13.34 30.04
N PRO A 204 -3.26 13.21 31.21
CA PRO A 204 -2.67 11.93 31.62
C PRO A 204 -3.74 10.85 31.86
N SER A 205 -3.36 9.58 31.68
CA SER A 205 -4.13 8.43 32.17
C SER A 205 -4.27 8.50 33.70
N ALA A 206 -5.24 7.78 34.27
CA ALA A 206 -5.54 7.81 35.70
C ALA A 206 -4.33 7.38 36.55
N ASP A 207 -3.52 6.46 36.03
CA ASP A 207 -2.29 5.97 36.65
C ASP A 207 -1.02 6.74 36.24
N GLY A 208 -1.18 7.70 35.31
CA GLY A 208 -0.10 8.53 34.82
C GLY A 208 0.94 7.82 33.96
N LYS A 209 0.62 6.67 33.34
CA LYS A 209 1.54 5.95 32.44
C LYS A 209 1.60 6.48 31.00
N PHE A 210 0.55 7.16 30.53
CA PHE A 210 0.51 7.72 29.18
C PHE A 210 -0.36 8.98 29.10
N LEU A 211 -0.35 9.66 27.95
CA LEU A 211 -1.18 10.83 27.67
C LEU A 211 -2.31 10.46 26.71
N LYS A 212 -3.53 10.90 27.05
CA LYS A 212 -4.78 10.75 26.29
C LYS A 212 -5.07 12.01 25.48
N GLY A 213 -5.47 11.83 24.23
CA GLY A 213 -5.94 12.91 23.34
C GLY A 213 -5.13 13.04 22.06
N TRP A 214 -5.56 13.96 21.20
CA TRP A 214 -5.02 14.13 19.85
C TRP A 214 -5.16 15.60 19.40
N ASP A 215 -4.17 16.13 18.68
CA ASP A 215 -4.32 17.38 17.93
C ASP A 215 -4.84 17.06 16.52
N PRO A 216 -5.95 17.64 16.05
CA PRO A 216 -6.42 17.49 14.67
C PRO A 216 -5.37 17.78 13.60
N LYS A 217 -4.34 18.59 13.90
CA LYS A 217 -3.22 18.87 12.98
C LYS A 217 -2.30 17.67 12.75
N TRP A 218 -2.34 16.66 13.62
CA TRP A 218 -1.55 15.44 13.47
C TRP A 218 -2.14 14.46 12.46
N GLY A 219 -3.29 14.79 11.87
CA GLY A 219 -3.96 13.94 10.89
C GLY A 219 -4.82 12.85 11.54
N GLY A 220 -5.10 11.76 10.83
CA GLY A 220 -5.83 10.61 11.36
C GLY A 220 -7.34 10.78 11.53
N SER A 221 -7.91 11.91 11.10
CA SER A 221 -9.34 12.16 11.26
C SER A 221 -10.18 11.36 10.27
N LEU A 222 -11.44 11.11 10.63
CA LEU A 222 -12.41 10.55 9.70
C LEU A 222 -12.90 11.65 8.76
N GLU A 223 -12.69 11.49 7.46
CA GLU A 223 -13.15 12.43 6.43
C GLU A 223 -14.41 11.88 5.77
N LEU A 224 -15.40 12.75 5.53
CA LEU A 224 -16.71 12.35 4.97
C LEU A 224 -16.95 13.04 3.63
N PHE A 225 -17.36 12.25 2.64
CA PHE A 225 -17.48 12.69 1.25
C PHE A 225 -18.95 12.69 0.79
N PRO A 226 -19.36 13.70 0.01
CA PRO A 226 -20.68 13.71 -0.58
C PRO A 226 -20.73 12.78 -1.79
N VAL A 227 -21.93 12.31 -2.13
CA VAL A 227 -22.22 11.82 -3.48
C VAL A 227 -22.18 13.01 -4.43
N GLU A 228 -21.54 12.83 -5.58
CA GLU A 228 -21.47 13.84 -6.62
C GLU A 228 -22.87 14.23 -7.11
N ASN A 229 -23.06 15.50 -7.50
CA ASN A 229 -24.35 16.06 -7.92
C ASN A 229 -25.48 16.04 -6.89
N GLY A 230 -25.24 15.54 -5.67
CA GLY A 230 -26.23 15.50 -4.57
C GLY A 230 -27.29 14.42 -4.72
N ASP A 231 -27.05 13.42 -5.57
CA ASP A 231 -27.94 12.26 -5.75
C ASP A 231 -27.98 11.38 -4.48
N GLU A 232 -28.97 10.48 -4.39
CA GLU A 232 -29.06 9.57 -3.24
C GLU A 232 -27.92 8.54 -3.21
N VAL A 233 -27.53 8.06 -4.39
CA VAL A 233 -26.50 7.03 -4.62
C VAL A 233 -25.73 7.43 -5.88
N GLY A 234 -24.40 7.36 -5.84
CA GLY A 234 -23.57 7.76 -6.97
C GLY A 234 -22.08 7.73 -6.65
N PRO A 235 -21.21 8.13 -7.58
CA PRO A 235 -19.79 8.27 -7.30
C PRO A 235 -19.56 9.39 -6.27
N PRO A 236 -18.52 9.31 -5.43
CA PRO A 236 -18.19 10.37 -4.49
C PRO A 236 -17.53 11.55 -5.19
N GLY A 237 -17.73 12.75 -4.63
CA GLY A 237 -16.99 13.94 -5.04
C GLY A 237 -15.48 13.84 -4.77
N THR A 238 -14.70 14.72 -5.39
CA THR A 238 -13.23 14.76 -5.25
C THR A 238 -12.72 15.40 -3.95
N LYS A 239 -13.63 15.98 -3.15
CA LYS A 239 -13.30 16.71 -1.91
C LYS A 239 -14.23 16.27 -0.78
N ARG A 240 -13.66 16.11 0.41
CA ARG A 240 -14.45 15.92 1.64
C ARG A 240 -15.25 17.19 1.94
N VAL A 241 -16.41 17.02 2.56
CA VAL A 241 -17.26 18.14 3.02
C VAL A 241 -17.35 18.23 4.54
N ALA A 242 -16.98 17.16 5.24
CA ALA A 242 -16.91 17.12 6.69
C ALA A 242 -15.72 16.29 7.18
N LYS A 243 -15.31 16.55 8.43
CA LYS A 243 -14.21 15.90 9.13
C LYS A 243 -14.61 15.69 10.59
N VAL A 244 -14.36 14.50 11.14
CA VAL A 244 -14.56 14.19 12.56
C VAL A 244 -13.21 14.03 13.22
N ASP A 245 -12.89 14.96 14.11
CA ASP A 245 -11.64 14.97 14.85
C ASP A 245 -11.53 13.77 15.80
N VAL A 246 -10.34 13.19 15.87
CA VAL A 246 -10.02 12.07 16.76
C VAL A 246 -10.01 12.55 18.22
N LYS A 247 -10.76 11.88 19.08
CA LYS A 247 -10.79 12.19 20.52
C LYS A 247 -10.78 10.93 21.37
N TRP A 248 -10.18 11.02 22.56
CA TRP A 248 -10.15 9.91 23.50
C TRP A 248 -11.56 9.43 23.88
N GLY A 249 -11.80 8.12 23.77
CA GLY A 249 -13.06 7.48 24.17
C GLY A 249 -14.27 7.90 23.34
N GLN A 250 -14.06 8.58 22.22
CA GLN A 250 -15.10 8.88 21.25
C GLN A 250 -15.37 7.64 20.41
N ILE A 251 -16.63 7.27 20.26
CA ILE A 251 -17.08 6.32 19.25
C ILE A 251 -17.87 7.04 18.18
N VAL A 252 -17.50 6.79 16.92
CA VAL A 252 -18.24 7.21 15.75
C VAL A 252 -18.98 6.02 15.19
N PHE A 253 -20.24 6.18 14.78
CA PHE A 253 -20.94 5.15 14.02
C PHE A 253 -21.92 5.74 13.01
N PHE A 254 -22.07 5.04 11.88
CA PHE A 254 -22.95 5.41 10.78
C PHE A 254 -23.49 4.16 10.08
N GLU A 255 -24.60 4.34 9.37
CA GLU A 255 -25.19 3.26 8.59
C GLU A 255 -24.34 3.02 7.33
N VAL A 256 -24.10 1.75 7.01
CA VAL A 256 -23.43 1.34 5.76
C VAL A 256 -24.43 1.47 4.62
N GLN A 257 -24.15 2.40 3.71
CA GLN A 257 -25.03 2.78 2.62
C GLN A 257 -24.24 2.70 1.29
N PRO A 258 -24.42 1.63 0.51
CA PRO A 258 -23.73 1.44 -0.76
C PRO A 258 -23.88 2.61 -1.72
N GLY A 259 -22.75 3.14 -2.18
CA GLY A 259 -22.70 4.32 -3.04
C GLY A 259 -23.04 5.64 -2.35
N ARG A 260 -22.94 5.71 -1.01
CA ARG A 260 -23.29 6.91 -0.24
C ARG A 260 -22.42 7.15 1.00
N SER A 261 -22.15 6.13 1.82
CA SER A 261 -21.41 6.27 3.08
C SER A 261 -19.90 6.41 2.89
N TYR A 262 -19.47 7.27 1.96
CA TYR A 262 -18.09 7.44 1.56
C TYR A 262 -17.25 8.15 2.63
N HIS A 263 -16.16 7.51 3.04
CA HIS A 263 -15.24 8.03 4.02
C HIS A 263 -13.81 7.54 3.84
N SER A 264 -12.87 8.28 4.42
CA SER A 264 -11.44 7.95 4.50
C SER A 264 -10.90 8.28 5.90
N VAL A 265 -9.71 7.76 6.19
CA VAL A 265 -8.89 8.18 7.32
C VAL A 265 -7.73 9.01 6.78
N GLU A 266 -7.75 10.30 7.09
CA GLU A 266 -6.67 11.24 6.78
C GLU A 266 -5.33 10.69 7.28
N GLU A 267 -4.26 10.86 6.51
CA GLU A 267 -2.92 10.40 6.89
C GLU A 267 -2.50 10.95 8.26
N VAL A 268 -1.93 10.09 9.11
CA VAL A 268 -1.27 10.55 10.34
C VAL A 268 0.11 11.08 9.99
N ILE A 269 0.41 12.34 10.33
CA ILE A 269 1.66 13.00 9.94
C ILE A 269 2.64 13.24 11.09
N ILE A 270 2.20 13.03 12.33
CA ILE A 270 3.07 13.21 13.51
C ILE A 270 3.95 11.98 13.71
N ASP A 271 5.23 12.21 14.02
CA ASP A 271 6.24 11.15 14.20
C ASP A 271 7.02 11.42 15.50
N GLU A 272 6.40 11.08 16.63
CA GLU A 272 6.92 11.36 17.98
C GLU A 272 6.49 10.27 18.99
N GLY A 273 6.40 9.02 18.54
CA GLY A 273 5.85 7.91 19.33
C GLY A 273 4.36 8.03 19.63
N ARG A 274 3.65 8.99 19.01
CA ARG A 274 2.20 9.15 19.16
C ARG A 274 1.46 8.15 18.31
N GLN A 275 0.36 7.64 18.85
CA GLN A 275 -0.38 6.55 18.26
C GLN A 275 -1.85 6.91 18.17
N ARG A 276 -2.39 6.89 16.94
CA ARG A 276 -3.84 6.95 16.71
C ARG A 276 -4.37 5.52 16.71
N MET A 277 -4.43 4.93 17.90
CA MET A 277 -5.03 3.61 18.11
C MET A 277 -6.55 3.73 18.10
N GLY A 278 -7.23 2.71 17.59
CA GLY A 278 -8.67 2.58 17.70
C GLY A 278 -9.14 1.15 17.52
N VAL A 279 -10.42 0.92 17.81
CA VAL A 279 -11.10 -0.34 17.53
C VAL A 279 -12.24 -0.04 16.57
N SER A 280 -12.18 -0.59 15.36
CA SER A 280 -13.24 -0.44 14.36
C SER A 280 -13.88 -1.78 14.08
N GLY A 281 -15.13 -1.75 13.64
CA GLY A 281 -15.88 -2.96 13.33
C GLY A 281 -17.27 -2.65 12.79
N TRP A 282 -18.06 -3.70 12.61
CA TRP A 282 -19.39 -3.61 12.04
C TRP A 282 -20.42 -4.39 12.84
N PHE A 283 -21.56 -3.76 13.09
CA PHE A 283 -22.76 -4.50 13.48
C PHE A 283 -23.44 -5.05 12.24
N HIS A 284 -23.71 -6.35 12.26
CA HIS A 284 -24.37 -7.06 11.15
C HIS A 284 -25.88 -7.18 11.34
N ARG A 285 -26.56 -7.46 10.23
CA ARG A 285 -27.94 -8.01 10.25
C ARG A 285 -28.00 -9.22 11.19
N PRO A 286 -29.11 -9.40 11.95
CA PRO A 286 -29.30 -10.58 12.79
C PRO A 286 -29.09 -11.86 12.00
N THR A 287 -28.58 -12.90 12.65
CA THR A 287 -28.41 -14.24 12.08
C THR A 287 -29.64 -15.11 12.36
N LYS A 288 -29.71 -16.29 11.73
CA LYS A 288 -30.75 -17.27 12.03
C LYS A 288 -30.73 -17.55 13.54
N ASP A 289 -31.89 -17.50 14.18
CA ASP A 289 -32.08 -17.63 15.63
C ASP A 289 -31.75 -16.38 16.48
N GLU A 290 -31.67 -15.19 15.87
CA GLU A 290 -31.63 -13.89 16.58
C GLU A 290 -32.92 -13.06 16.35
N GLU A 291 -33.21 -12.14 17.28
CA GLU A 291 -34.35 -11.22 17.18
C GLU A 291 -34.26 -10.37 15.91
N GLY A 292 -35.34 -10.34 15.12
CA GLY A 292 -35.40 -9.52 13.91
C GLY A 292 -34.70 -10.10 12.70
N TYR A 293 -34.37 -11.39 12.70
CA TYR A 293 -33.83 -12.07 11.52
C TYR A 293 -34.82 -12.06 10.36
N GLU A 294 -34.36 -11.53 9.23
CA GLU A 294 -35.03 -11.64 7.94
C GLU A 294 -34.08 -12.32 6.93
N PRO A 295 -34.57 -13.29 6.14
CA PRO A 295 -33.74 -13.96 5.14
C PRO A 295 -33.31 -12.95 4.06
N LEU A 296 -32.00 -12.92 3.80
CA LEU A 296 -31.42 -12.05 2.78
C LEU A 296 -31.71 -12.60 1.37
N ASP A 297 -32.32 -11.76 0.53
CA ASP A 297 -32.46 -12.05 -0.90
C ASP A 297 -31.10 -11.81 -1.60
N LYS A 298 -30.36 -12.91 -1.79
CA LYS A 298 -29.03 -12.87 -2.40
C LYS A 298 -29.05 -12.44 -3.86
N GLU A 299 -30.11 -12.77 -4.60
CA GLU A 299 -30.22 -12.40 -6.02
C GLU A 299 -30.47 -10.90 -6.16
N LYS A 300 -31.37 -10.37 -5.33
CA LYS A 300 -31.61 -8.93 -5.26
C LYS A 300 -30.35 -8.17 -4.84
N LEU A 301 -29.64 -8.61 -3.81
CA LEU A 301 -28.40 -7.97 -3.36
C LEU A 301 -27.32 -7.98 -4.47
N LYS A 302 -27.18 -9.10 -5.18
CA LYS A 302 -26.24 -9.21 -6.30
C LYS A 302 -26.61 -8.25 -7.44
N ALA A 303 -27.89 -8.13 -7.76
CA ALA A 303 -28.38 -7.20 -8.78
C ALA A 303 -28.15 -5.73 -8.37
N GLU A 304 -28.39 -5.39 -7.10
CA GLU A 304 -28.14 -4.05 -6.55
C GLU A 304 -26.65 -3.69 -6.58
N LEU A 305 -25.76 -4.60 -6.18
CA LEU A 305 -24.31 -4.40 -6.25
C LEU A 305 -23.81 -4.26 -7.69
N SER A 306 -24.33 -5.05 -8.63
CA SER A 306 -23.97 -4.94 -10.05
C SER A 306 -24.43 -3.61 -10.64
N SER A 307 -25.65 -3.17 -10.33
CA SER A 307 -26.14 -1.85 -10.75
C SER A 307 -25.32 -0.73 -10.13
N LEU A 308 -24.91 -0.86 -8.86
CA LEU A 308 -24.10 0.12 -8.17
C LEU A 308 -22.73 0.28 -8.82
N ALA A 309 -22.05 -0.83 -9.13
CA ALA A 309 -20.75 -0.80 -9.79
C ALA A 309 -20.77 -0.05 -11.12
N GLN A 310 -21.87 -0.15 -11.89
CA GLN A 310 -22.07 0.61 -13.12
C GLN A 310 -22.25 2.11 -12.87
N ILE A 311 -22.99 2.48 -11.81
CA ILE A 311 -23.26 3.88 -11.46
C ILE A 311 -22.02 4.58 -10.89
N THR A 312 -21.18 3.85 -10.14
CA THR A 312 -19.98 4.37 -9.48
C THR A 312 -18.70 4.19 -10.30
N ALA A 313 -18.81 3.77 -11.56
CA ALA A 313 -17.67 3.59 -12.44
C ALA A 313 -16.98 4.94 -12.71
N ALA A 314 -15.65 4.95 -12.71
CA ALA A 314 -14.90 6.13 -13.13
C ALA A 314 -14.95 6.25 -14.66
N PRO A 315 -15.19 7.45 -15.21
CA PRO A 315 -15.04 7.67 -16.63
C PRO A 315 -13.57 7.49 -17.03
N SER A 316 -13.32 6.80 -18.13
CA SER A 316 -11.99 6.73 -18.74
C SER A 316 -11.85 7.82 -19.81
N LEU A 317 -10.63 8.34 -19.97
CA LEU A 317 -10.36 9.26 -21.07
C LEU A 317 -10.46 8.52 -22.41
N PRO A 318 -11.18 9.09 -23.39
CA PRO A 318 -11.32 8.46 -24.70
C PRO A 318 -9.98 8.50 -25.45
N PHE A 319 -9.72 7.45 -26.24
CA PHE A 319 -8.60 7.43 -27.15
C PHE A 319 -8.81 8.42 -28.31
N ILE A 320 -7.73 9.08 -28.69
CA ILE A 320 -7.61 9.91 -29.89
C ILE A 320 -7.01 9.00 -30.97
N PRO A 321 -7.79 8.59 -31.99
CA PRO A 321 -7.28 7.74 -33.05
C PRO A 321 -6.34 8.53 -33.95
N TYR A 322 -5.29 7.88 -34.45
CA TYR A 322 -4.47 8.46 -35.50
C TYR A 322 -5.18 8.34 -36.85
N GLY A 323 -5.23 9.44 -37.59
CA GLY A 323 -5.90 9.49 -38.90
C GLY A 323 -5.06 8.94 -40.06
N SER A 324 -3.79 8.65 -39.83
CA SER A 324 -2.86 8.13 -40.84
C SER A 324 -2.41 6.71 -40.50
N GLU A 325 -1.97 5.99 -41.54
CA GLU A 325 -1.31 4.69 -41.38
C GLU A 325 -0.14 4.76 -40.38
N PRO A 326 0.14 3.64 -39.67
CA PRO A 326 1.28 3.54 -38.77
C PRO A 326 2.59 3.98 -39.46
N PRO A 327 3.47 4.72 -38.75
CA PRO A 327 4.70 5.20 -39.32
C PRO A 327 5.65 4.03 -39.66
N ALA A 328 6.19 4.00 -40.87
CA ALA A 328 7.18 3.00 -41.30
C ALA A 328 8.58 3.21 -40.68
N GLY A 329 8.75 4.23 -39.83
CA GLY A 329 10.02 4.63 -39.23
C GLY A 329 10.14 6.15 -39.07
N LEU A 330 11.30 6.60 -38.57
CA LEU A 330 11.59 8.02 -38.32
C LEU A 330 12.01 8.77 -39.58
N LYS A 331 11.34 9.89 -39.86
CA LYS A 331 11.70 10.81 -40.96
C LYS A 331 12.74 11.84 -40.50
N PRO A 332 13.51 12.46 -41.40
CA PRO A 332 14.41 13.56 -41.05
C PRO A 332 13.71 14.74 -40.35
N SER A 333 12.46 15.03 -40.72
CA SER A 333 11.63 16.03 -40.05
C SER A 333 11.30 15.65 -38.61
N ASP A 334 11.09 14.35 -38.36
CA ASP A 334 10.76 13.82 -37.04
C ASP A 334 11.99 13.97 -36.14
N LEU A 335 13.17 13.57 -36.61
CA LEU A 335 14.44 13.75 -35.88
C LEU A 335 14.72 15.24 -35.57
N THR A 336 14.44 16.14 -36.51
CA THR A 336 14.63 17.58 -36.31
C THR A 336 13.70 18.10 -35.20
N PHE A 337 12.44 17.68 -35.20
CA PHE A 337 11.47 18.05 -34.17
C PHE A 337 11.82 17.45 -32.81
N LEU A 338 12.16 16.16 -32.77
CA LEU A 338 12.47 15.45 -31.52
C LEU A 338 13.74 15.99 -30.85
N ALA A 339 14.72 16.47 -31.62
CA ALA A 339 15.95 17.05 -31.08
C ALA A 339 15.73 18.32 -30.22
N ASP A 340 14.58 18.98 -30.35
CA ASP A 340 14.21 20.11 -29.48
C ASP A 340 13.79 19.65 -28.07
N PHE A 341 13.46 18.36 -27.89
CA PHE A 341 12.91 17.80 -26.65
C PHE A 341 13.73 16.65 -26.06
N ILE A 342 14.14 15.69 -26.88
CA ILE A 342 14.75 14.41 -26.50
C ILE A 342 16.28 14.54 -26.53
N ALA A 343 16.95 13.85 -25.61
CA ALA A 343 18.41 13.81 -25.59
C ALA A 343 18.96 13.20 -26.90
N PRO A 344 20.02 13.77 -27.50
CA PRO A 344 20.54 13.30 -28.80
C PRO A 344 20.93 11.82 -28.84
N SER A 345 21.31 11.26 -27.70
CA SER A 345 21.65 9.84 -27.55
C SER A 345 20.50 8.91 -27.97
N TYR A 346 19.24 9.29 -27.71
CA TYR A 346 18.05 8.50 -28.06
C TYR A 346 17.55 8.69 -29.50
N LEU A 347 18.30 9.43 -30.32
CA LEU A 347 17.95 9.73 -31.72
C LEU A 347 18.94 9.11 -32.71
N THR A 348 19.88 8.29 -32.24
CA THR A 348 20.83 7.58 -33.09
C THR A 348 20.29 6.21 -33.50
N VAL A 349 20.61 5.77 -34.73
CA VAL A 349 20.16 4.47 -35.26
C VAL A 349 20.60 3.32 -34.35
N ALA A 350 21.87 3.30 -33.95
CA ALA A 350 22.43 2.24 -33.09
C ALA A 350 21.71 2.15 -31.74
N THR A 351 21.38 3.29 -31.12
CA THR A 351 20.61 3.29 -29.87
C THR A 351 19.20 2.77 -30.11
N LEU A 352 18.50 3.24 -31.15
CA LEU A 352 17.13 2.84 -31.43
C LEU A 352 16.99 1.33 -31.73
N GLU A 353 17.93 0.77 -32.50
CA GLU A 353 17.99 -0.68 -32.76
C GLU A 353 18.14 -1.48 -31.45
N LYS A 354 19.02 -1.01 -30.55
CA LYS A 354 19.22 -1.65 -29.25
C LYS A 354 17.98 -1.55 -28.36
N LEU A 355 17.38 -0.36 -28.25
CA LEU A 355 16.16 -0.17 -27.46
C LEU A 355 15.03 -1.06 -27.97
N SER A 356 14.89 -1.20 -29.29
CA SER A 356 13.90 -2.09 -29.88
C SER A 356 14.14 -3.56 -29.55
N GLY A 357 15.39 -4.02 -29.62
CA GLY A 357 15.72 -5.40 -29.23
C GLY A 357 15.40 -5.68 -27.77
N GLN A 358 15.78 -4.75 -26.89
CA GLN A 358 15.57 -4.86 -25.45
C GLN A 358 14.08 -4.84 -25.07
N PHE A 359 13.31 -3.92 -25.67
CA PHE A 359 11.88 -3.86 -25.41
C PHE A 359 11.16 -5.10 -25.94
N ALA A 360 11.55 -5.63 -27.10
CA ALA A 360 10.96 -6.84 -27.66
C ALA A 360 11.17 -8.07 -26.76
N GLU A 361 12.29 -8.12 -26.03
CA GLU A 361 12.61 -9.21 -25.10
C GLU A 361 11.92 -9.06 -23.73
N ALA A 362 11.97 -7.86 -23.15
CA ALA A 362 11.51 -7.62 -21.77
C ALA A 362 10.05 -7.14 -21.67
N SER A 363 9.45 -6.65 -22.76
CA SER A 363 8.15 -5.96 -22.76
C SER A 363 8.07 -4.71 -21.87
N GLU A 364 9.20 -4.28 -21.31
CA GLU A 364 9.34 -3.07 -20.53
C GLU A 364 10.75 -2.48 -20.70
N ILE A 365 10.87 -1.16 -20.59
CA ILE A 365 12.17 -0.48 -20.54
C ILE A 365 12.05 0.88 -19.86
N VAL A 366 13.06 1.27 -19.09
CA VAL A 366 13.18 2.62 -18.53
C VAL A 366 14.35 3.33 -19.17
N LEU A 367 14.10 4.49 -19.79
CA LEU A 367 15.10 5.36 -20.40
C LEU A 367 15.45 6.52 -19.48
N HIS A 368 16.72 6.63 -19.09
CA HIS A 368 17.17 7.63 -18.14
C HIS A 368 17.67 8.87 -18.88
N ASN A 369 17.54 10.05 -18.25
CA ASN A 369 17.92 11.31 -18.86
C ASN A 369 17.26 11.54 -20.24
N PHE A 370 15.99 11.19 -20.37
CA PHE A 370 15.28 11.13 -21.65
C PHE A 370 15.22 12.48 -22.38
N LEU A 371 14.92 13.57 -21.68
CA LEU A 371 14.87 14.91 -22.25
C LEU A 371 16.26 15.48 -22.47
N ALA A 372 16.38 16.32 -23.48
CA ALA A 372 17.55 17.15 -23.71
C ALA A 372 17.89 17.96 -22.43
N PRO A 373 19.18 18.08 -22.04
CA PRO A 373 19.55 18.66 -20.74
C PRO A 373 18.98 20.05 -20.47
N GLY A 374 18.88 20.89 -21.50
CA GLY A 374 18.31 22.24 -21.39
C GLY A 374 16.79 22.25 -21.13
N VAL A 375 16.05 21.25 -21.60
CA VAL A 375 14.62 21.09 -21.33
C VAL A 375 14.41 20.52 -19.94
N ALA A 376 15.16 19.47 -19.59
CA ALA A 376 15.13 18.86 -18.26
C ALA A 376 15.43 19.90 -17.15
N ALA A 377 16.47 20.72 -17.30
CA ALA A 377 16.81 21.74 -16.31
C ALA A 377 15.69 22.78 -16.10
N LYS A 378 15.00 23.19 -17.17
CA LYS A 378 13.87 24.12 -17.07
C LYS A 378 12.66 23.46 -16.39
N LEU A 379 12.36 22.21 -16.75
CA LEU A 379 11.29 21.43 -16.14
C LEU A 379 11.51 21.24 -14.62
N LYS A 380 12.75 20.93 -14.23
CA LYS A 380 13.12 20.80 -12.81
C LYS A 380 12.86 22.08 -12.05
N ALA A 381 13.37 23.21 -12.56
CA ALA A 381 13.21 24.51 -11.94
C ALA A 381 11.73 24.95 -11.85
N GLU A 382 10.93 24.62 -12.87
CA GLU A 382 9.48 24.90 -12.92
C GLU A 382 8.72 24.12 -11.84
N THR A 383 8.86 22.79 -11.81
CA THR A 383 8.15 21.92 -10.87
C THR A 383 8.62 22.13 -9.42
N GLU A 384 9.92 22.33 -9.19
CA GLU A 384 10.50 22.67 -7.88
C GLU A 384 9.99 24.02 -7.36
N GLY A 385 9.94 25.04 -8.24
CA GLY A 385 9.48 26.38 -7.88
C GLY A 385 8.00 26.39 -7.45
N ILE A 386 7.17 25.58 -8.10
CA ILE A 386 5.77 25.42 -7.74
C ILE A 386 5.61 24.73 -6.40
N ASP A 387 6.30 23.61 -6.17
CA ASP A 387 6.19 22.88 -4.91
C ASP A 387 6.72 23.70 -3.72
N LYS A 388 7.80 24.47 -3.89
CA LYS A 388 8.30 25.40 -2.85
C LYS A 388 7.29 26.48 -2.48
N ARG A 389 6.47 26.94 -3.44
CA ARG A 389 5.40 27.91 -3.19
C ARG A 389 4.22 27.25 -2.48
N ASP A 390 3.86 26.05 -2.92
CA ASP A 390 2.63 25.37 -2.53
C ASP A 390 2.75 24.63 -1.18
N TYR A 391 3.96 24.23 -0.78
CA TYR A 391 4.24 23.51 0.47
C TYR A 391 5.17 24.30 1.41
N PRO A 392 4.68 25.35 2.09
CA PRO A 392 5.50 26.15 3.03
C PRO A 392 5.80 25.43 4.36
N ASN A 393 5.18 24.27 4.60
CA ASN A 393 5.35 23.42 5.78
C ASN A 393 4.96 21.97 5.44
N ASP A 394 5.10 21.07 6.41
CA ASP A 394 4.83 19.63 6.25
C ASP A 394 3.43 19.19 6.71
N LEU A 395 2.49 20.14 6.85
CA LEU A 395 1.09 19.79 7.10
C LEU A 395 0.41 19.29 5.82
N ILE A 396 -0.66 18.52 5.99
CA ILE A 396 -1.53 18.14 4.88
C ILE A 396 -2.09 19.43 4.24
N PRO A 397 -1.92 19.61 2.92
CA PRO A 397 -2.31 20.84 2.24
C PRO A 397 -3.85 20.98 2.12
N ALA A 398 -4.28 22.16 1.70
CA ALA A 398 -5.68 22.39 1.34
C ALA A 398 -6.09 21.49 0.15
N GLN A 399 -7.33 21.01 0.15
CA GLN A 399 -7.83 20.05 -0.84
C GLN A 399 -7.87 20.59 -2.28
N ASP A 400 -7.93 21.91 -2.42
CA ASP A 400 -7.96 22.68 -3.67
C ASP A 400 -6.57 23.20 -4.07
N LEU A 401 -5.51 22.85 -3.34
CA LEU A 401 -4.14 23.23 -3.70
C LEU A 401 -3.85 22.83 -5.15
N GLY A 402 -3.34 23.78 -5.93
CA GLY A 402 -2.93 23.56 -7.32
C GLY A 402 -4.09 23.48 -8.33
N GLU A 403 -5.34 23.63 -7.92
CA GLU A 403 -6.48 23.77 -8.83
C GLU A 403 -6.53 25.17 -9.46
N GLY A 404 -6.83 25.26 -10.77
CA GLY A 404 -6.78 26.49 -11.55
C GLY A 404 -5.55 26.57 -12.48
N ASP A 405 -5.42 27.66 -13.24
CA ASP A 405 -4.34 27.83 -14.25
C ASP A 405 -4.20 26.61 -15.20
N GLY A 406 -5.34 26.07 -15.64
CA GLY A 406 -5.39 24.90 -16.52
C GLY A 406 -5.41 23.55 -15.80
N TRP A 407 -5.18 23.50 -14.49
CA TRP A 407 -5.20 22.27 -13.69
C TRP A 407 -6.58 22.02 -13.05
N VAL A 408 -7.05 20.77 -13.12
CA VAL A 408 -8.35 20.33 -12.58
C VAL A 408 -8.17 19.04 -11.79
N ILE A 409 -8.82 18.93 -10.63
CA ILE A 409 -8.79 17.72 -9.81
C ILE A 409 -9.66 16.64 -10.47
N GLN A 410 -9.05 15.49 -10.77
CA GLN A 410 -9.71 14.32 -11.33
C GLN A 410 -10.28 13.41 -10.23
N GLY A 411 -11.37 12.71 -10.57
CA GLY A 411 -12.06 11.76 -9.72
C GLY A 411 -12.94 10.81 -10.54
N PRO A 412 -13.76 9.97 -9.88
CA PRO A 412 -14.12 10.04 -8.47
C PRO A 412 -13.04 9.56 -7.50
N ALA A 413 -13.03 10.14 -6.30
CA ALA A 413 -12.03 9.86 -5.27
C ALA A 413 -12.00 8.38 -4.81
N SER A 414 -13.07 7.61 -5.01
CA SER A 414 -13.10 6.17 -4.75
C SER A 414 -12.32 5.33 -5.76
N LYS A 415 -11.68 5.96 -6.75
CA LYS A 415 -10.88 5.32 -7.79
C LYS A 415 -9.54 6.02 -7.97
N HIS A 416 -9.55 7.34 -8.00
CA HIS A 416 -8.34 8.13 -8.08
C HIS A 416 -8.59 9.56 -7.64
N ARG A 417 -7.51 10.25 -7.30
CA ARG A 417 -7.51 11.69 -7.07
C ARG A 417 -6.13 12.23 -7.41
N TYR A 418 -6.08 13.15 -8.38
CA TYR A 418 -4.86 13.85 -8.79
C TYR A 418 -5.25 15.12 -9.56
N LEU A 419 -4.32 16.04 -9.75
CA LEU A 419 -4.52 17.16 -10.68
C LEU A 419 -4.12 16.73 -12.10
N ASN A 420 -4.97 17.04 -13.08
CA ASN A 420 -4.67 16.88 -14.50
C ASN A 420 -4.68 18.25 -15.19
N ILE A 421 -3.68 18.51 -16.04
CA ILE A 421 -3.62 19.70 -16.89
C ILE A 421 -4.52 19.53 -18.11
N THR A 422 -5.68 20.20 -18.08
CA THR A 422 -6.69 20.15 -19.15
C THR A 422 -6.76 21.43 -19.96
N GLY A 423 -6.23 22.55 -19.43
CA GLY A 423 -6.19 23.85 -20.07
C GLY A 423 -4.78 24.41 -20.22
N THR A 424 -4.66 25.64 -20.72
CA THR A 424 -3.38 26.36 -20.78
C THR A 424 -2.93 26.79 -19.39
N SER A 425 -1.66 26.58 -19.08
CA SER A 425 -1.06 26.97 -17.80
C SER A 425 0.04 28.00 -18.01
N SER A 426 -0.06 29.11 -17.31
CA SER A 426 0.99 30.13 -17.27
C SER A 426 2.10 29.78 -16.29
N SER A 427 1.83 28.93 -15.30
CA SER A 427 2.78 28.51 -14.28
C SER A 427 3.60 27.29 -14.68
N THR A 428 3.07 26.44 -15.57
CA THR A 428 3.72 25.19 -16.01
C THR A 428 3.91 25.09 -17.54
N PRO A 429 4.48 26.10 -18.22
CA PRO A 429 4.60 26.10 -19.68
C PRO A 429 5.54 25.01 -20.22
N VAL A 430 6.60 24.64 -19.50
CA VAL A 430 7.54 23.60 -19.97
C VAL A 430 6.92 22.23 -19.84
N PHE A 431 6.33 21.92 -18.68
CA PHE A 431 5.57 20.67 -18.48
C PHE A 431 4.44 20.54 -19.50
N GLN A 432 3.68 21.63 -19.72
CA GLN A 432 2.63 21.66 -20.74
C GLN A 432 3.17 21.40 -22.15
N SER A 433 4.33 21.94 -22.50
CA SER A 433 4.94 21.66 -23.81
C SER A 433 5.32 20.19 -23.98
N ILE A 434 5.79 19.52 -22.92
CA ILE A 434 6.12 18.09 -22.99
C ILE A 434 4.83 17.27 -23.19
N HIS A 435 3.79 17.55 -22.42
CA HIS A 435 2.50 16.84 -22.53
C HIS A 435 1.77 17.12 -23.85
N ASN A 436 1.55 18.38 -24.21
CA ASN A 436 0.69 18.77 -25.35
C ASN A 436 1.41 18.92 -26.69
N VAL A 437 2.75 18.88 -26.72
CA VAL A 437 3.52 19.03 -27.96
C VAL A 437 4.35 17.80 -28.24
N LEU A 438 5.15 17.31 -27.29
CA LEU A 438 5.97 16.12 -27.53
C LEU A 438 5.10 14.86 -27.59
N PHE A 439 4.38 14.53 -26.52
CA PHE A 439 3.66 13.26 -26.36
C PHE A 439 2.52 13.06 -27.38
N THR A 440 1.97 14.16 -27.89
CA THR A 440 0.88 14.13 -28.88
C THR A 440 1.36 14.31 -30.32
N SER A 441 2.67 14.37 -30.57
CA SER A 441 3.21 14.59 -31.92
C SER A 441 3.28 13.30 -32.74
N GLU A 442 3.13 13.43 -34.06
CA GLU A 442 3.42 12.34 -35.00
C GLU A 442 4.91 11.92 -34.95
N ALA A 443 5.82 12.83 -34.63
CA ALA A 443 7.24 12.51 -34.50
C ALA A 443 7.49 11.57 -33.30
N PHE A 444 6.83 11.82 -32.16
CA PHE A 444 6.92 10.93 -30.99
C PHE A 444 6.23 9.60 -31.25
N ARG A 445 5.10 9.59 -31.97
CA ARG A 445 4.47 8.35 -32.47
C ARG A 445 5.44 7.52 -33.33
N SER A 446 6.14 8.15 -34.28
CA SER A 446 7.17 7.48 -35.09
C SER A 446 8.29 6.91 -34.22
N TRP A 447 8.74 7.67 -33.21
CA TRP A 447 9.77 7.22 -32.29
C TRP A 447 9.32 6.02 -31.44
N LEU A 448 8.11 6.07 -30.87
CA LEU A 448 7.51 4.96 -30.12
C LEU A 448 7.39 3.71 -30.98
N SER A 449 6.97 3.86 -32.23
CA SER A 449 6.83 2.75 -33.16
C SER A 449 8.16 2.05 -33.44
N VAL A 450 9.25 2.81 -33.58
CA VAL A 450 10.60 2.25 -33.74
C VAL A 450 11.08 1.57 -32.46
N VAL A 451 10.93 2.20 -31.30
CA VAL A 451 11.44 1.67 -30.03
C VAL A 451 10.66 0.44 -29.56
N SER A 452 9.35 0.37 -29.82
CA SER A 452 8.53 -0.77 -29.40
C SER A 452 8.40 -1.86 -30.47
N SER A 453 8.77 -1.58 -31.73
CA SER A 453 8.40 -2.42 -32.88
C SER A 453 6.89 -2.69 -33.01
N LEU A 454 6.06 -1.81 -32.45
CA LEU A 454 4.60 -1.87 -32.52
C LEU A 454 4.07 -0.77 -33.45
N ALA A 455 2.81 -0.91 -33.85
CA ALA A 455 2.09 0.07 -34.66
C ALA A 455 1.11 0.88 -33.80
N PRO A 456 1.42 2.12 -33.36
CA PRO A 456 0.49 2.91 -32.56
C PRO A 456 -0.70 3.41 -33.39
N LEU A 457 -1.91 3.06 -32.96
CA LEU A 457 -3.19 3.27 -33.66
C LEU A 457 -4.02 4.43 -33.07
N GLY A 458 -3.88 4.67 -31.78
CA GLY A 458 -4.51 5.76 -31.06
C GLY A 458 -3.86 5.96 -29.71
N TYR A 459 -4.11 7.09 -29.06
CA TYR A 459 -3.50 7.39 -27.76
C TYR A 459 -4.43 8.16 -26.84
N ARG A 460 -4.18 8.05 -25.53
CA ARG A 460 -4.66 8.99 -24.51
C ARG A 460 -3.46 9.35 -23.63
N ALA A 461 -3.32 10.62 -23.26
CA ALA A 461 -2.21 11.07 -22.43
C ALA A 461 -2.65 12.19 -21.49
N GLU A 462 -2.16 12.15 -20.26
CA GLU A 462 -2.45 13.09 -19.18
C GLU A 462 -1.15 13.67 -18.64
N GLY A 463 -1.14 14.98 -18.38
CA GLY A 463 -0.13 15.60 -17.54
C GLY A 463 -0.65 15.65 -16.11
N ARG A 464 -0.07 14.86 -15.21
CA ARG A 464 -0.59 14.67 -13.85
C ARG A 464 0.33 15.27 -12.79
N ARG A 465 -0.29 15.76 -11.72
CA ARG A 465 0.38 16.18 -10.49
C ARG A 465 -0.33 15.53 -9.30
N PHE A 466 0.41 14.72 -8.56
CA PHE A 466 -0.03 14.09 -7.32
C PHE A 466 0.52 14.89 -6.14
N ARG A 467 -0.38 15.57 -5.43
CA ARG A 467 -0.05 16.39 -4.26
C ARG A 467 0.19 15.51 -3.05
N LYS A 468 1.26 15.82 -2.30
CA LYS A 468 1.61 15.10 -1.09
C LYS A 468 0.49 15.23 -0.05
N GLY A 469 0.11 14.11 0.56
CA GLY A 469 -0.96 14.06 1.55
C GLY A 469 -2.38 14.01 0.98
N LEU A 470 -2.58 13.86 -0.34
CA LEU A 470 -3.92 13.95 -0.96
C LEU A 470 -4.19 12.94 -2.08
N ASP A 471 -3.20 12.69 -2.93
CA ASP A 471 -3.44 12.15 -4.28
C ASP A 471 -2.89 10.73 -4.47
N TYR A 472 -3.61 9.94 -5.28
CA TYR A 472 -3.40 8.51 -5.51
C TYR A 472 -4.19 8.03 -6.74
N THR A 473 -3.90 6.82 -7.21
CA THR A 473 -4.88 5.99 -7.94
C THR A 473 -4.99 4.64 -7.24
N LEU A 474 -6.13 3.97 -7.42
CA LEU A 474 -6.32 2.58 -6.98
C LEU A 474 -6.09 1.63 -8.15
N ALA A 475 -5.86 0.35 -7.84
CA ALA A 475 -5.63 -0.69 -8.83
C ALA A 475 -6.78 -0.74 -9.85
N ASN A 476 -6.43 -0.56 -11.13
CA ASN A 476 -7.38 -0.64 -12.24
C ASN A 476 -6.70 -1.18 -13.49
N GLY A 477 -7.45 -1.89 -14.34
CA GLY A 477 -6.93 -2.51 -15.57
C GLY A 477 -8.02 -2.63 -16.63
N GLU A 478 -7.62 -2.95 -17.86
CA GLU A 478 -8.56 -3.33 -18.90
C GLU A 478 -9.14 -4.73 -18.60
N ASP A 479 -10.35 -5.01 -19.07
CA ASP A 479 -10.94 -6.35 -18.97
C ASP A 479 -9.99 -7.40 -19.57
N SER A 480 -9.94 -8.60 -19.00
CA SER A 480 -9.06 -9.68 -19.47
C SER A 480 -9.35 -10.13 -20.91
N ARG A 481 -10.50 -9.77 -21.47
CA ARG A 481 -10.86 -9.97 -22.89
C ARG A 481 -10.55 -8.75 -23.77
N GLY A 482 -9.90 -7.75 -23.21
CA GLY A 482 -9.45 -6.55 -23.90
C GLY A 482 -8.26 -6.81 -24.82
N GLU A 483 -7.59 -5.74 -25.21
CA GLU A 483 -6.40 -5.77 -26.05
C GLU A 483 -5.20 -5.22 -25.27
N ALA A 484 -3.99 -5.65 -25.65
CA ALA A 484 -2.77 -5.11 -25.07
C ALA A 484 -2.65 -3.60 -25.31
N ARG A 485 -1.98 -2.92 -24.37
CA ARG A 485 -1.76 -1.48 -24.40
C ARG A 485 -0.29 -1.17 -24.15
N LEU A 486 0.25 -0.21 -24.88
CA LEU A 486 1.56 0.34 -24.58
C LEU A 486 1.39 1.52 -23.61
N ASP A 487 1.75 1.31 -22.36
CA ASP A 487 1.80 2.36 -21.35
C ASP A 487 3.13 3.13 -21.47
N VAL A 488 3.06 4.47 -21.42
CA VAL A 488 4.22 5.36 -21.49
C VAL A 488 4.13 6.38 -20.36
N SER A 489 5.08 6.31 -19.42
CA SER A 489 5.09 7.16 -18.21
C SER A 489 6.41 7.92 -18.12
N PHE A 490 6.34 9.25 -18.17
CA PHE A 490 7.50 10.14 -18.01
C PHE A 490 7.52 10.81 -16.63
N GLY A 491 8.56 10.53 -15.85
CA GLY A 491 8.77 11.13 -14.53
C GLY A 491 9.30 12.56 -14.61
N ALA A 492 8.60 13.51 -14.01
CA ALA A 492 8.97 14.93 -13.93
C ALA A 492 9.19 15.40 -12.47
N THR A 493 9.40 14.46 -11.54
CA THR A 493 9.42 14.74 -10.10
C THR A 493 10.78 15.27 -9.65
N TRP A 494 10.92 16.60 -9.50
CA TRP A 494 12.23 17.27 -9.30
C TRP A 494 13.10 16.74 -8.15
N TRP A 495 12.47 16.21 -7.09
CA TRP A 495 13.16 15.69 -5.92
C TRP A 495 13.57 14.21 -6.04
N ALA A 496 13.21 13.57 -7.15
CA ALA A 496 13.63 12.22 -7.56
C ALA A 496 14.72 12.25 -8.65
N ASP A 497 15.45 13.38 -8.76
CA ASP A 497 16.66 13.49 -9.57
C ASP A 497 17.86 13.00 -8.74
N VAL A 498 17.92 11.68 -8.59
CA VAL A 498 18.93 10.96 -7.81
C VAL A 498 19.63 9.92 -8.71
N PRO A 499 20.87 9.51 -8.39
CA PRO A 499 21.57 8.50 -9.17
C PRO A 499 20.82 7.17 -9.16
N SER A 500 20.77 6.48 -10.30
CA SER A 500 20.14 5.17 -10.40
C SER A 500 20.89 4.14 -9.56
N GLY A 501 20.15 3.20 -8.95
CA GLY A 501 20.71 2.14 -8.11
C GLY A 501 21.36 2.62 -6.81
N SER A 502 21.15 3.88 -6.44
CA SER A 502 21.65 4.44 -5.17
C SER A 502 20.67 4.21 -4.03
N ASP A 503 21.19 4.19 -2.79
CA ASP A 503 20.36 4.16 -1.57
C ASP A 503 19.32 5.30 -1.57
N GLU A 504 19.65 6.47 -2.16
CA GLU A 504 18.70 7.58 -2.27
C GLU A 504 17.49 7.23 -3.15
N GLU A 505 17.68 6.45 -4.23
CA GLU A 505 16.58 5.97 -5.08
C GLU A 505 15.71 4.95 -4.34
N GLU A 506 16.31 4.05 -3.55
CA GLU A 506 15.55 3.10 -2.74
C GLU A 506 14.64 3.82 -1.73
N THR A 507 15.13 4.87 -1.07
CA THR A 507 14.33 5.66 -0.11
C THR A 507 13.16 6.42 -0.74
N LEU A 508 13.12 6.57 -2.07
CA LEU A 508 11.96 7.20 -2.74
C LEU A 508 10.68 6.37 -2.54
N MET A 509 10.80 5.07 -2.35
CA MET A 509 9.68 4.16 -2.13
C MET A 509 8.92 4.47 -0.83
N ASP A 510 9.62 4.93 0.20
CA ASP A 510 9.06 5.26 1.53
C ASP A 510 8.06 6.42 1.48
N HIS A 511 8.12 7.24 0.44
CA HIS A 511 7.23 8.38 0.26
C HIS A 511 5.92 8.01 -0.44
N GLY A 512 5.79 6.78 -0.92
CA GLY A 512 4.70 6.40 -1.82
C GLY A 512 4.84 7.08 -3.17
N GLY A 513 3.72 7.27 -3.88
CA GLY A 513 3.74 7.85 -5.21
C GLY A 513 4.40 6.99 -6.28
N TRP A 514 4.88 5.78 -6.00
CA TRP A 514 5.43 4.86 -6.99
C TRP A 514 4.31 4.24 -7.86
N GLU A 515 4.66 3.87 -9.10
CA GLU A 515 3.76 3.17 -10.03
C GLU A 515 3.93 1.65 -9.86
N CYS A 516 2.84 0.91 -9.90
CA CYS A 516 2.85 -0.55 -9.69
C CYS A 516 1.93 -1.23 -10.69
N TYR A 517 2.38 -2.37 -11.21
CA TYR A 517 1.66 -3.27 -12.10
C TYR A 517 1.45 -4.60 -11.39
N LEU A 518 0.22 -5.11 -11.43
CA LEU A 518 -0.20 -6.32 -10.74
C LEU A 518 -0.84 -7.29 -11.75
N ALA A 519 -0.64 -8.59 -11.51
CA ALA A 519 -1.36 -9.62 -12.25
C ALA A 519 -2.88 -9.44 -12.07
N ALA A 520 -3.64 -9.98 -13.02
CA ALA A 520 -5.09 -10.04 -12.88
C ALA A 520 -5.44 -10.90 -11.65
N PRO A 521 -6.38 -10.47 -10.78
CA PRO A 521 -6.80 -11.28 -9.66
C PRO A 521 -7.50 -12.55 -10.17
N ASP A 522 -7.33 -13.66 -9.46
CA ASP A 522 -8.01 -14.92 -9.78
C ASP A 522 -9.53 -14.79 -9.65
N GLU A 523 -10.30 -15.66 -10.32
CA GLU A 523 -11.76 -15.68 -10.23
C GLU A 523 -12.25 -15.90 -8.78
N GLY A 524 -12.54 -14.80 -8.08
CA GLY A 524 -13.07 -14.82 -6.70
C GLY A 524 -12.21 -14.10 -5.67
N GLU A 525 -11.04 -13.59 -6.04
CA GLU A 525 -10.20 -12.76 -5.18
C GLU A 525 -10.67 -11.31 -5.15
N ASP A 526 -10.55 -10.68 -3.98
CA ASP A 526 -10.81 -9.24 -3.82
C ASP A 526 -9.56 -8.47 -4.29
N PRO A 527 -9.66 -7.64 -5.34
CA PRO A 527 -8.51 -6.88 -5.86
C PRO A 527 -7.84 -5.96 -4.83
N ALA A 528 -8.53 -5.65 -3.71
CA ALA A 528 -8.00 -4.85 -2.61
C ALA A 528 -7.05 -5.63 -1.68
N VAL A 529 -6.88 -6.95 -1.86
CA VAL A 529 -6.03 -7.82 -1.04
C VAL A 529 -4.72 -8.09 -1.77
N TYR A 530 -3.98 -7.04 -2.07
CA TYR A 530 -2.60 -7.17 -2.58
C TYR A 530 -1.61 -6.70 -1.50
N GLN A 531 -0.81 -7.60 -0.94
CA GLN A 531 0.21 -7.27 0.05
C GLN A 531 1.49 -6.80 -0.66
N SER A 532 1.95 -5.58 -0.35
CA SER A 532 3.14 -5.00 -0.99
C SER A 532 4.39 -5.88 -0.81
N SER A 533 5.18 -6.04 -1.89
CA SER A 533 6.48 -6.71 -1.85
C SER A 533 7.47 -6.03 -0.88
N HIS A 534 7.26 -4.75 -0.58
CA HIS A 534 8.03 -4.01 0.43
C HIS A 534 7.74 -4.50 1.85
N ALA A 535 6.47 -4.76 2.20
CA ALA A 535 6.12 -5.42 3.46
C ALA A 535 6.72 -6.83 3.55
N LYS A 536 6.74 -7.58 2.43
CA LYS A 536 7.43 -8.88 2.34
C LYS A 536 8.97 -8.73 2.45
N LYS A 537 9.58 -7.68 1.89
CA LYS A 537 11.04 -7.41 1.92
C LYS A 537 11.50 -6.94 3.29
N LEU A 538 10.74 -6.09 3.99
CA LEU A 538 11.00 -5.73 5.40
C LEU A 538 10.98 -6.98 6.27
N ALA A 539 9.92 -7.79 6.15
CA ALA A 539 9.81 -9.06 6.89
C ALA A 539 10.94 -10.06 6.55
N LYS A 540 11.42 -10.07 5.29
CA LYS A 540 12.51 -10.95 4.83
C LYS A 540 13.89 -10.46 5.28
N LEU A 541 14.13 -9.15 5.33
CA LEU A 541 15.34 -8.54 5.88
C LEU A 541 15.43 -8.82 7.39
N GLU A 542 14.32 -8.68 8.12
CA GLU A 542 14.21 -8.96 9.56
C GLU A 542 14.33 -10.46 9.88
N ALA A 543 13.80 -11.34 9.03
CA ALA A 543 13.96 -12.79 9.16
C ALA A 543 15.38 -13.30 8.85
N SER A 544 16.14 -12.57 8.01
CA SER A 544 17.50 -12.96 7.61
C SER A 544 18.54 -12.76 8.71
N GLU A 545 18.27 -11.89 9.70
CA GLU A 545 19.14 -11.69 10.87
C GLU A 545 18.98 -12.78 11.95
N ASN A 546 17.93 -13.60 11.87
CA ASN A 546 17.56 -14.57 12.91
C ASN A 546 17.45 -16.02 12.40
N GLN A 547 18.33 -16.43 11.47
CA GLN A 547 18.30 -17.80 10.94
C GLN A 547 18.69 -18.85 11.98
N GLY A 548 17.65 -19.51 12.50
CA GLY A 548 17.75 -20.79 13.18
C GLY A 548 16.41 -21.31 13.67
N VAL A 549 15.46 -21.60 12.76
CA VAL A 549 14.44 -22.69 12.81
C VAL A 549 13.39 -22.47 11.70
N ARG A 550 13.06 -23.53 10.95
CA ARG A 550 12.11 -23.52 9.82
C ARG A 550 10.64 -23.61 10.32
N PRO A 551 9.65 -22.98 9.65
CA PRO A 551 8.23 -23.11 10.01
C PRO A 551 7.61 -24.41 9.48
N VAL A 552 6.52 -24.84 10.13
CA VAL A 552 5.70 -26.00 9.79
C VAL A 552 4.43 -25.52 9.07
N GLU A 553 4.17 -26.05 7.88
CA GLU A 553 3.01 -25.75 7.03
C GLU A 553 1.66 -26.12 7.66
N SER A 554 0.67 -25.25 7.50
CA SER A 554 -0.72 -25.44 7.91
C SER A 554 -1.52 -26.24 6.88
N VAL A 555 -2.14 -27.33 7.30
CA VAL A 555 -2.96 -28.23 6.48
C VAL A 555 -4.39 -27.69 6.34
N ALA A 556 -4.84 -27.46 5.10
CA ALA A 556 -6.25 -27.20 4.76
C ALA A 556 -7.08 -28.51 4.70
N PRO A 557 -8.40 -28.48 4.99
CA PRO A 557 -9.22 -29.68 5.05
C PRO A 557 -9.71 -30.13 3.66
N ASN A 558 -9.49 -31.42 3.37
CA ASN A 558 -9.77 -32.09 2.10
C ASN A 558 -11.28 -32.37 1.89
N GLN A 559 -11.84 -32.02 0.72
CA GLN A 559 -13.15 -32.50 0.25
C GLN A 559 -12.96 -33.56 -0.85
N GLU A 560 -13.31 -34.81 -0.54
CA GLU A 560 -13.27 -35.92 -1.50
C GLU A 560 -14.39 -35.82 -2.55
N LYS A 561 -14.02 -35.82 -3.84
CA LYS A 561 -14.85 -36.30 -4.94
C LYS A 561 -14.41 -37.70 -5.35
N LYS A 562 -15.39 -38.59 -5.42
CA LYS A 562 -15.33 -40.02 -5.73
C LYS A 562 -15.37 -40.26 -7.23
N GLU A 563 -14.53 -41.14 -7.76
CA GLU A 563 -14.82 -42.14 -8.83
C GLU A 563 -13.53 -42.98 -9.09
N LEU A 564 -13.47 -44.21 -8.59
CA LEU A 564 -13.68 -45.49 -9.30
C LEU A 564 -12.57 -45.86 -10.31
N ALA A 565 -11.60 -46.68 -9.85
CA ALA A 565 -10.70 -47.44 -10.70
C ALA A 565 -10.65 -48.92 -10.25
N ALA A 566 -10.71 -49.82 -11.23
CA ALA A 566 -10.72 -51.27 -11.06
C ALA A 566 -9.28 -51.86 -11.10
N GLU A 567 -8.99 -52.67 -10.08
CA GLU A 567 -8.23 -53.92 -10.03
C GLU A 567 -7.04 -54.22 -10.99
N GLU A 568 -5.84 -54.30 -10.37
CA GLU A 568 -4.95 -55.50 -10.28
C GLU A 568 -3.87 -55.82 -11.38
N PRO A 569 -2.75 -56.54 -11.03
CA PRO A 569 -1.38 -56.00 -11.11
C PRO A 569 -0.28 -56.96 -11.70
N VAL A 570 1.01 -56.62 -11.47
CA VAL A 570 2.19 -57.50 -11.15
C VAL A 570 3.32 -57.74 -12.19
N GLU A 571 4.54 -57.40 -11.73
CA GLU A 571 5.94 -57.91 -11.93
C GLU A 571 6.62 -58.09 -13.32
N GLU A 572 7.88 -57.63 -13.44
CA GLU A 572 9.08 -58.49 -13.24
C GLU A 572 10.41 -57.69 -13.19
N VAL A 573 11.34 -58.23 -12.41
CA VAL A 573 12.70 -57.75 -12.02
C VAL A 573 13.77 -58.33 -12.98
N ILE A 574 14.96 -57.70 -13.13
CA ILE A 574 16.29 -58.38 -13.20
C ILE A 574 17.44 -57.35 -13.04
N ASP A 575 18.41 -57.71 -12.18
CA ASP A 575 19.64 -57.03 -11.73
C ASP A 575 20.81 -56.92 -12.73
N LYS A 576 21.79 -56.02 -12.44
CA LYS A 576 23.20 -56.37 -12.07
C LYS A 576 24.15 -55.18 -11.79
N GLU A 577 24.67 -55.16 -10.55
CA GLU A 577 26.00 -54.80 -9.94
C GLU A 577 27.18 -54.43 -10.88
N GLU A 578 28.27 -53.67 -10.57
CA GLU A 578 28.91 -52.89 -9.46
C GLU A 578 30.33 -52.43 -10.03
N PRO A 579 31.32 -51.80 -9.32
CA PRO A 579 31.38 -50.69 -8.35
C PRO A 579 32.54 -49.64 -8.55
N HIS A 580 32.46 -48.56 -7.75
CA HIS A 580 33.40 -47.52 -7.19
C HIS A 580 34.95 -47.67 -7.22
N PRO A 581 35.81 -46.60 -7.04
CA PRO A 581 35.78 -45.66 -5.88
C PRO A 581 36.37 -44.20 -5.95
N VAL A 582 35.89 -43.42 -4.95
CA VAL A 582 36.43 -42.34 -4.05
C VAL A 582 37.96 -42.40 -3.74
N GLU A 583 38.73 -41.43 -3.20
CA GLU A 583 38.68 -39.99 -2.82
C GLU A 583 40.13 -39.56 -2.34
N ALA A 584 40.37 -38.25 -2.19
CA ALA A 584 41.18 -37.57 -1.14
C ALA A 584 42.75 -37.47 -1.13
N ALA A 585 43.21 -36.19 -1.19
CA ALA A 585 44.02 -35.43 -0.20
C ALA A 585 45.58 -35.52 -0.03
N THR A 586 46.22 -34.38 -0.35
CA THR A 586 47.19 -33.53 0.43
C THR A 586 48.73 -33.77 0.51
N ALA A 587 49.42 -32.61 0.49
CA ALA A 587 50.73 -32.20 1.08
C ALA A 587 52.02 -32.43 0.23
N THR A 588 53.07 -31.58 0.13
CA THR A 588 53.80 -30.67 1.06
C THR A 588 54.89 -29.81 0.32
N GLY A 589 55.27 -28.64 0.91
CA GLY A 589 56.64 -28.03 1.02
C GLY A 589 57.32 -27.37 -0.21
N THR A 590 58.10 -26.27 -0.19
CA THR A 590 58.93 -25.61 0.86
C THR A 590 59.55 -24.27 0.37
N ASN A 591 59.97 -23.38 1.31
CA ASN A 591 61.02 -22.30 1.30
C ASN A 591 60.75 -20.92 0.64
N GLN A 592 61.20 -19.74 1.15
CA GLN A 592 61.97 -19.32 2.33
C GLN A 592 61.93 -17.76 2.53
N ASN A 593 62.12 -17.33 3.80
CA ASN A 593 62.72 -16.07 4.32
C ASN A 593 62.00 -14.70 4.20
N LEU A 594 62.08 -13.71 5.11
CA LEU A 594 62.52 -13.54 6.52
C LEU A 594 62.11 -12.11 7.02
N ASN A 595 61.67 -12.02 8.28
CA ASN A 595 61.86 -10.96 9.31
C ASN A 595 61.11 -9.59 9.39
N HIS A 596 60.38 -9.47 10.52
CA HIS A 596 60.41 -8.45 11.61
C HIS A 596 59.37 -7.28 11.72
N HIS A 597 58.54 -7.39 12.78
CA HIS A 597 58.04 -6.44 13.81
C HIS A 597 58.18 -4.92 13.55
N HIS A 598 57.27 -4.00 13.92
CA HIS A 598 56.50 -3.86 15.17
C HIS A 598 55.40 -2.76 15.02
N ASN A 599 54.53 -2.70 16.04
CA ASN A 599 53.35 -1.86 16.28
C ASN A 599 53.62 -0.34 16.39
N THR A 600 52.67 0.56 16.03
CA THR A 600 52.24 1.76 16.80
C THR A 600 51.27 2.71 16.05
N HIS A 601 50.50 3.45 16.86
CA HIS A 601 49.32 4.30 16.64
C HIS A 601 49.38 5.56 15.73
N LYS A 602 48.19 5.86 15.15
CA LYS A 602 47.51 7.18 14.94
C LYS A 602 48.15 8.21 13.97
N PRO A 603 47.41 9.27 13.55
CA PRO A 603 46.03 9.37 13.05
C PRO A 603 45.96 10.14 11.71
N HIS A 604 44.74 10.30 11.19
CA HIS A 604 44.33 11.14 10.05
C HIS A 604 45.14 12.43 9.83
N SER A 605 45.52 12.66 8.58
CA SER A 605 45.70 14.00 8.00
C SER A 605 44.98 14.05 6.65
N VAL A 606 44.12 15.06 6.54
CA VAL A 606 43.35 15.46 5.36
C VAL A 606 44.26 16.24 4.43
N GLU A 607 44.11 16.03 3.11
CA GLU A 607 44.25 16.97 1.97
C GLU A 607 44.79 16.23 0.72
N PRO A 608 44.54 16.70 -0.51
CA PRO A 608 43.34 17.31 -1.08
C PRO A 608 42.86 16.53 -2.33
N ALA A 609 41.64 16.81 -2.78
CA ALA A 609 41.06 16.29 -4.00
C ALA A 609 41.96 16.59 -5.22
N THR A 610 42.43 15.55 -5.89
CA THR A 610 42.94 15.62 -7.27
C THR A 610 41.92 14.93 -8.17
N THR A 611 41.13 15.77 -8.84
CA THR A 611 40.35 15.45 -10.02
C THR A 611 41.27 14.92 -11.13
N ASN A 612 40.99 13.72 -11.65
CA ASN A 612 40.93 13.41 -13.09
C ASN A 612 40.74 11.90 -13.35
N GLY A 613 39.82 11.60 -14.27
CA GLY A 613 39.65 10.33 -14.99
C GLY A 613 38.38 9.58 -14.59
N ASP A 614 37.33 9.41 -15.40
CA ASP A 614 37.14 9.65 -16.84
C ASP A 614 35.65 9.96 -17.11
N ASN A 615 35.38 10.83 -18.09
CA ASN A 615 34.03 11.12 -18.60
C ASN A 615 33.43 9.86 -19.25
N LYS A 616 32.63 9.11 -18.50
CA LYS A 616 31.74 8.02 -18.99
C LYS A 616 30.27 8.51 -19.04
N ALA A 617 30.03 9.77 -19.43
CA ALA A 617 28.77 10.47 -19.14
C ALA A 617 27.89 10.90 -20.35
N ASP A 618 28.20 10.48 -21.58
CA ASP A 618 27.45 10.93 -22.78
C ASP A 618 26.70 9.81 -23.55
N GLY A 619 26.61 8.59 -22.98
CA GLY A 619 25.81 7.49 -23.55
C GLY A 619 24.37 7.47 -22.99
N PRO A 620 23.38 6.91 -23.71
CA PRO A 620 22.06 6.62 -23.13
C PRO A 620 22.22 5.63 -21.96
N SER A 621 21.47 5.85 -20.88
CA SER A 621 21.43 4.96 -19.71
C SER A 621 20.00 4.42 -19.57
N ILE A 622 19.87 3.13 -19.31
CA ILE A 622 18.60 2.42 -19.27
C ILE A 622 18.59 1.40 -18.14
N SER A 623 17.39 0.99 -17.72
CA SER A 623 17.21 -0.13 -16.81
C SER A 623 16.09 -1.05 -17.27
N ILE A 624 16.24 -2.35 -16.98
CA ILE A 624 15.26 -3.42 -17.20
C ILE A 624 15.16 -4.24 -15.91
N ASN A 625 13.95 -4.57 -15.47
CA ASN A 625 13.63 -5.30 -14.23
C ASN A 625 14.33 -4.71 -13.00
N GLY A 626 14.45 -3.38 -12.95
CA GLY A 626 15.14 -2.66 -11.89
C GLY A 626 16.67 -2.71 -11.93
N THR A 627 17.27 -3.37 -12.93
CA THR A 627 18.74 -3.47 -13.09
C THR A 627 19.24 -2.47 -14.13
N GLU A 628 20.19 -1.60 -13.76
CA GLU A 628 20.86 -0.70 -14.70
C GLU A 628 21.80 -1.50 -15.61
N LEU A 629 21.72 -1.26 -16.93
CA LEU A 629 22.56 -1.94 -17.90
C LEU A 629 23.71 -1.01 -18.33
N GLU A 630 24.95 -1.52 -18.32
CA GLU A 630 26.07 -0.77 -18.91
C GLU A 630 25.84 -0.61 -20.42
N PHE A 631 25.77 0.65 -20.87
CA PHE A 631 25.69 0.96 -22.28
C PHE A 631 27.09 0.93 -22.92
N ASP A 632 27.54 -0.25 -23.33
CA ASP A 632 28.65 -0.40 -24.29
C ASP A 632 28.06 -0.67 -25.69
N PRO A 633 28.24 0.24 -26.68
CA PRO A 633 27.78 0.01 -28.05
C PRO A 633 28.59 -1.07 -28.79
N ASP A 634 29.78 -1.44 -28.31
CA ASP A 634 30.71 -2.35 -29.01
C ASP A 634 30.84 -3.74 -28.33
N GLN A 635 30.19 -3.97 -27.18
CA GLN A 635 30.19 -5.27 -26.48
C GLN A 635 28.78 -5.75 -26.18
N PHE A 636 28.19 -6.56 -27.06
CA PHE A 636 27.07 -7.43 -26.69
C PHE A 636 27.19 -8.78 -27.38
N SER A 637 27.22 -9.84 -26.57
CA SER A 637 27.03 -11.23 -27.00
C SER A 637 25.61 -11.67 -26.59
N PRO A 638 24.90 -12.49 -27.39
CA PRO A 638 23.60 -13.05 -27.01
C PRO A 638 23.61 -13.82 -25.66
N SER A 639 24.80 -14.16 -25.15
CA SER A 639 25.00 -14.87 -23.89
C SER A 639 24.93 -14.01 -22.62
N ASP A 640 24.86 -12.67 -22.75
CA ASP A 640 24.75 -11.78 -21.57
C ASP A 640 23.29 -11.70 -21.04
N PHE A 641 22.35 -12.35 -21.73
CA PHE A 641 20.91 -12.36 -21.42
C PHE A 641 20.39 -13.71 -20.87
N ASP A 642 21.26 -14.71 -20.71
CA ASP A 642 20.93 -15.92 -19.92
C ASP A 642 21.00 -15.59 -18.42
N SER A 643 20.07 -14.77 -17.95
CA SER A 643 19.73 -14.69 -16.54
C SER A 643 18.92 -15.95 -16.22
N ASP A 644 19.60 -16.99 -15.74
CA ASP A 644 18.99 -18.12 -15.02
C ASP A 644 18.25 -17.56 -13.79
N SER A 645 17.00 -17.12 -13.97
CA SER A 645 16.06 -17.03 -12.86
C SER A 645 15.70 -18.47 -12.51
N ASP A 646 16.38 -18.98 -11.49
CA ASP A 646 15.99 -20.21 -10.79
C ASP A 646 14.51 -20.05 -10.39
N ASN A 647 13.62 -20.66 -11.17
CA ASN A 647 12.19 -20.77 -10.85
C ASN A 647 12.08 -21.64 -9.60
N GLY A 648 12.20 -21.00 -8.44
CA GLY A 648 11.69 -21.52 -7.19
C GLY A 648 10.17 -21.38 -7.22
N ASP A 649 9.48 -22.50 -6.99
CA ASP A 649 8.05 -22.57 -6.71
C ASP A 649 7.68 -21.73 -5.47
N ASP A 650 7.61 -20.41 -5.60
CA ASP A 650 6.97 -19.52 -4.63
C ASP A 650 5.66 -19.01 -5.27
N ASP A 651 4.51 -19.30 -4.64
CA ASP A 651 3.18 -18.85 -5.07
C ASP A 651 3.20 -17.32 -5.33
N ASP A 652 3.17 -16.93 -6.61
CA ASP A 652 3.66 -15.65 -7.12
C ASP A 652 2.60 -14.52 -7.04
N ASP A 653 2.07 -14.27 -5.84
CA ASP A 653 1.11 -13.18 -5.55
C ASP A 653 1.81 -11.80 -5.40
N GLY A 654 2.89 -11.55 -6.15
CA GLY A 654 3.73 -10.35 -6.08
C GLY A 654 3.37 -9.28 -7.13
N PRO A 655 4.00 -8.09 -7.08
CA PRO A 655 3.84 -7.10 -8.13
C PRO A 655 4.67 -7.52 -9.34
N LEU A 656 4.12 -7.38 -10.54
CA LEU A 656 4.85 -7.65 -11.79
C LEU A 656 5.96 -6.61 -12.00
N LEU A 657 5.66 -5.34 -11.71
CA LEU A 657 6.61 -4.24 -11.82
C LEU A 657 6.27 -3.18 -10.78
N THR A 658 7.28 -2.60 -10.15
CA THR A 658 7.12 -1.41 -9.30
C THR A 658 8.21 -0.41 -9.65
N GLN A 659 7.79 0.79 -10.04
CA GLN A 659 8.69 1.86 -10.45
C GLN A 659 8.61 3.03 -9.46
N PRO A 660 9.74 3.44 -8.83
CA PRO A 660 9.76 4.60 -7.96
C PRO A 660 9.38 5.87 -8.72
N VAL A 661 9.03 6.92 -7.98
CA VAL A 661 8.98 8.25 -8.56
C VAL A 661 10.33 8.59 -9.20
N SER A 662 10.31 9.33 -10.30
CA SER A 662 11.55 9.63 -11.03
C SER A 662 11.54 11.03 -11.62
N PHE A 663 12.75 11.51 -11.89
CA PHE A 663 12.98 12.70 -12.69
C PHE A 663 13.67 12.35 -14.00
N ASN A 664 13.14 12.85 -15.11
CA ASN A 664 13.69 12.69 -16.45
C ASN A 664 13.91 11.23 -16.87
N LYS A 665 13.07 10.31 -16.37
CA LYS A 665 13.03 8.91 -16.80
C LYS A 665 11.73 8.65 -17.57
N LEU A 666 11.83 7.95 -18.71
CA LEU A 666 10.68 7.49 -19.52
C LEU A 666 10.54 5.98 -19.38
N LEU A 667 9.44 5.52 -18.79
CA LEU A 667 9.06 4.12 -18.70
C LEU A 667 8.14 3.76 -19.88
N LEU A 668 8.43 2.65 -20.55
CA LEU A 668 7.53 1.99 -21.51
C LEU A 668 7.18 0.60 -20.96
N VAL A 669 5.91 0.22 -21.00
CA VAL A 669 5.44 -1.11 -20.61
C VAL A 669 4.39 -1.60 -21.61
N LEU A 670 4.60 -2.75 -22.23
CA LEU A 670 3.56 -3.45 -22.97
C LEU A 670 2.72 -4.23 -21.96
N ARG A 671 1.53 -3.71 -21.68
CA ARG A 671 0.63 -4.24 -20.67
C ARG A 671 -0.44 -5.12 -21.31
N ASP A 672 -0.49 -6.37 -20.84
CA ASP A 672 -1.51 -7.33 -21.25
C ASP A 672 -2.91 -6.99 -20.69
N PRO A 673 -3.99 -7.44 -21.35
CA PRO A 673 -5.33 -7.36 -20.80
C PRO A 673 -5.43 -8.01 -19.41
N GLY A 674 -6.20 -7.42 -18.50
CA GLY A 674 -6.35 -7.91 -17.13
C GLY A 674 -5.25 -7.46 -16.15
N VAL A 675 -4.06 -7.08 -16.63
CA VAL A 675 -3.03 -6.50 -15.75
C VAL A 675 -3.52 -5.16 -15.21
N MET A 676 -3.51 -5.05 -13.88
CA MET A 676 -3.91 -3.84 -13.17
C MET A 676 -2.70 -2.94 -12.94
N LYS A 677 -2.94 -1.64 -12.84
CA LYS A 677 -1.92 -0.67 -12.44
C LYS A 677 -2.47 0.37 -11.46
N PHE A 678 -1.57 0.95 -10.66
CA PHE A 678 -1.88 2.12 -9.84
C PHE A 678 -0.65 2.96 -9.50
N THR A 679 -0.89 4.19 -9.07
CA THR A 679 0.09 5.06 -8.43
C THR A 679 -0.23 5.14 -6.94
N LYS A 680 0.66 4.62 -6.09
CA LYS A 680 0.48 4.61 -4.63
C LYS A 680 0.24 6.03 -4.11
N TYR A 681 -0.58 6.14 -3.07
CA TYR A 681 -0.76 7.39 -2.33
C TYR A 681 0.57 8.06 -1.99
N LEU A 682 0.69 9.35 -2.30
CA LEU A 682 1.89 10.12 -2.00
C LEU A 682 1.79 10.70 -0.58
N SER A 683 2.63 10.21 0.33
CA SER A 683 2.66 10.63 1.74
C SER A 683 2.95 12.13 1.87
N ALA A 684 2.35 12.78 2.87
CA ALA A 684 2.65 14.15 3.27
C ALA A 684 4.13 14.38 3.64
N LYS A 685 4.88 13.30 3.96
CA LYS A 685 6.33 13.32 4.20
C LYS A 685 7.17 13.52 2.94
N ALA A 686 6.60 13.38 1.74
CA ALA A 686 7.31 13.61 0.49
C ALA A 686 7.89 15.04 0.42
N LYS A 687 9.00 15.20 -0.32
CA LYS A 687 9.68 16.50 -0.52
C LYS A 687 8.84 17.49 -1.35
N GLY A 688 7.90 17.00 -2.14
CA GLY A 688 7.04 17.78 -3.02
C GLY A 688 5.95 16.92 -3.64
N SER A 689 5.34 17.38 -4.73
CA SER A 689 4.38 16.58 -5.51
C SER A 689 5.13 15.53 -6.35
N ARG A 690 4.46 14.44 -6.73
CA ARG A 690 4.85 13.66 -7.92
C ARG A 690 4.30 14.37 -9.15
N TRP A 691 5.13 14.52 -10.17
CA TRP A 691 4.77 15.09 -11.45
C TRP A 691 5.08 14.06 -12.53
N ASP A 692 4.14 13.80 -13.44
CA ASP A 692 4.39 12.92 -14.57
C ASP A 692 3.55 13.26 -15.80
N VAL A 693 3.99 12.81 -16.96
CA VAL A 693 3.14 12.68 -18.14
C VAL A 693 2.92 11.19 -18.36
N SER A 694 1.68 10.73 -18.24
CA SER A 694 1.32 9.31 -18.38
C SER A 694 0.34 9.16 -19.52
N GLY A 695 0.58 8.18 -20.39
CA GLY A 695 -0.31 7.89 -21.50
C GLY A 695 -0.37 6.41 -21.82
N GLU A 696 -1.35 6.08 -22.65
CA GLU A 696 -1.61 4.74 -23.15
C GLU A 696 -1.85 4.80 -24.65
N TRP A 697 -1.28 3.83 -25.36
CA TRP A 697 -1.42 3.67 -26.79
C TRP A 697 -2.11 2.36 -27.13
N GLU A 698 -3.10 2.45 -28.01
CA GLU A 698 -3.60 1.29 -28.75
C GLU A 698 -2.54 0.89 -29.77
N VAL A 699 -2.20 -0.39 -29.81
CA VAL A 699 -1.11 -0.90 -30.63
C VAL A 699 -1.55 -2.09 -31.48
N GLY A 700 -1.06 -2.13 -32.71
CA GLY A 700 -1.13 -3.30 -33.58
C GLY A 700 0.25 -3.94 -33.76
N VAL A 701 0.26 -5.17 -34.27
CA VAL A 701 1.49 -5.85 -34.68
C VAL A 701 1.93 -5.31 -36.04
N MET A 702 3.21 -4.99 -36.20
CA MET A 702 3.78 -4.70 -37.51
C MET A 702 3.98 -6.02 -38.27
N GLU A 703 3.23 -6.25 -39.35
CA GLU A 703 3.52 -7.39 -40.24
C GLU A 703 4.89 -7.17 -40.89
N GLU A 704 5.83 -8.10 -40.67
CA GLU A 704 7.03 -8.16 -41.49
C GLU A 704 6.59 -8.37 -42.93
N ALA A 705 6.93 -7.44 -43.81
CA ALA A 705 6.74 -7.65 -45.24
C ALA A 705 7.55 -8.90 -45.61
N GLU A 706 6.87 -10.02 -45.87
CA GLU A 706 7.48 -11.18 -46.50
C GLU A 706 8.23 -10.65 -47.73
N ASN A 707 9.56 -10.66 -47.66
CA ASN A 707 10.39 -10.39 -48.82
C ASN A 707 10.02 -11.44 -49.86
N GLY A 708 9.17 -11.04 -50.81
CA GLY A 708 8.77 -11.86 -51.92
C GLY A 708 10.01 -12.23 -52.71
N ASP A 709 10.52 -13.43 -52.46
CA ASP A 709 11.35 -14.17 -53.41
C ASP A 709 10.48 -14.43 -54.65
N GLU A 710 10.37 -13.44 -55.53
CA GLU A 710 10.04 -13.71 -56.92
C GLU A 710 11.29 -14.29 -57.60
N PRO A 711 11.29 -15.59 -57.98
CA PRO A 711 12.35 -16.11 -58.82
C PRO A 711 12.25 -15.43 -60.19
N MET A 712 13.27 -14.64 -60.53
CA MET A 712 13.49 -14.15 -61.89
C MET A 712 13.43 -15.33 -62.88
N ALA A 713 12.46 -15.30 -63.78
CA ALA A 713 12.33 -16.19 -64.93
C ALA A 713 12.48 -15.41 -66.24
#